data_AF-A0A1S9RQG3-F1
#
_entry.id   AF-A0A1S9RQG3-F1
#
_cell.length_a   1.000
_cell.length_b   1.000
_cell.length_c   1.000
_cell.angle_alpha   90.00
_cell.angle_beta   90.00
_cell.angle_gamma   90.00
#
_symmetry.space_group_name_H-M   'P 1'
#
loop_
_entity.id
_entity.type
_entity.pdbx_description
1 polymer ?
#
loop_
_entity_poly.entity_id
_entity_poly.type
_entity_poly.pdbx_seq_one_letter_code
_entity_poly.pdbx_strand_id
1 'polypeptide(L)'
;MPLDTIYLTRHGHRLNWTIDVHTGTYKSQFPTPTGNPADPALTSHGVRQSHELAVHIAGPDFHPKPFRVYSSPFYRCLQTIQPSVEALKKIQQESKSTGSKTSPPGEIDPAADFDVRIENGLGEWFGPTTFFDHPSHPTASTMHTHFPSIVPPSPETKYTPLLHPSTRGETIAQLHNRVAAALEGIIADVDAEITALEVTLPIEKRTGKSILICAHAAPLIAMGRVLTGRMPEDSSEEDFYVFTAGMSTFKRRECREKDESRPQALLAEGTQFVRSQGVPAWEGGRGVGGGWDCTKNGDCTFLSDGAERGWHFNGEESFNTGPMAPSTEPPVFADSSVSGGGRPGTKLLLHNIPAVTHMATITHTLPTTAVELPTLGQTSNEERQRNPITSSAPGSIVADDVMQQSLIADSQVPDGGYGWVLIFACAVVTWWFVGASYTWGVMQAELVDRKGYSSSTLAFVGSLCPACISLLAVPNATVIRKIGARITALLGIFLLGLGSILSGFATDSIVGLFMTWGFVGGLGTSLCFMVVSVTPAQYFKAKRGIANGIVYAGGGLGGTVISFILDALLQSVGIAWTFRILGFLIMATGLPAAYLIKERAPIKPTKMVEWSLFKDVRFSVLFAVGAIGTFPLFVPAFFLPLYTNSLGLPSSAGAGLVAAFNFSSAIGRLSCGFACDRLGSLNTLFLSLLLSALSIFVLWPVSNSIGPLIAFVIINGSANGGFFSTMPTVVGNVFGSARVSVAVGMIVSGWLGGYLLGAPIAGYILNASGGQEGGVGAYRPAIFYAGSMATAATVLAAVVRIKVDRRLKKTV
;
A
#
# COMPACT_ATOMS: atom_id res chain seq x y z
N MET A 1 -38.68 -25.60 15.28
CA MET A 1 -37.47 -25.38 14.48
C MET A 1 -36.68 -24.27 15.13
N PRO A 2 -35.35 -24.36 15.19
CA PRO A 2 -34.50 -23.26 15.64
C PRO A 2 -34.42 -22.16 14.56
N LEU A 3 -33.76 -21.04 14.91
CA LEU A 3 -33.10 -20.20 13.89
C LEU A 3 -32.13 -21.09 13.09
N ASP A 4 -32.25 -21.10 11.76
CA ASP A 4 -31.48 -22.01 10.87
C ASP A 4 -30.54 -21.26 9.92
N THR A 5 -30.78 -19.96 9.66
CA THR A 5 -30.03 -19.16 8.68
C THR A 5 -29.70 -17.77 9.21
N ILE A 6 -28.48 -17.31 8.99
CA ILE A 6 -28.06 -15.92 9.22
C ILE A 6 -27.53 -15.34 7.91
N TYR A 7 -28.10 -14.22 7.48
CA TYR A 7 -27.58 -13.40 6.39
C TYR A 7 -26.81 -12.22 6.97
N LEU A 8 -25.53 -12.12 6.61
CA LEU A 8 -24.67 -11.02 6.97
C LEU A 8 -24.44 -10.13 5.75
N THR A 9 -24.85 -8.87 5.79
CA THR A 9 -24.59 -7.90 4.70
C THR A 9 -23.80 -6.70 5.19
N ARG A 10 -22.82 -6.26 4.39
CA ARG A 10 -22.11 -5.01 4.68
C ARG A 10 -22.94 -3.82 4.22
N HIS A 11 -22.82 -2.71 4.92
CA HIS A 11 -23.35 -1.45 4.39
C HIS A 11 -22.81 -1.16 2.96
N GLY A 12 -23.60 -0.46 2.15
CA GLY A 12 -23.23 -0.05 0.80
C GLY A 12 -22.08 0.95 0.78
N HIS A 13 -21.62 1.31 -0.40
CA HIS A 13 -20.54 2.27 -0.58
C HIS A 13 -20.80 3.64 0.12
N ARG A 14 -20.08 3.96 1.21
CA ARG A 14 -20.19 5.23 1.99
C ARG A 14 -19.35 6.40 1.46
N LEU A 15 -19.69 7.64 1.84
CA LEU A 15 -18.83 8.83 1.78
C LEU A 15 -17.58 8.69 2.68
N ASN A 16 -16.54 9.53 2.51
CA ASN A 16 -15.34 9.43 3.36
C ASN A 16 -15.40 10.23 4.67
N TRP A 17 -14.62 9.76 5.64
CA TRP A 17 -14.39 10.43 6.92
C TRP A 17 -13.02 10.07 7.50
N THR A 18 -12.54 10.89 8.42
CA THR A 18 -11.16 10.87 8.92
C THR A 18 -11.06 11.36 10.41
N ILE A 19 -10.22 10.77 11.29
CA ILE A 19 -9.87 11.15 12.70
C ILE A 19 -8.46 11.74 12.80
N ASP A 20 -8.10 12.78 13.57
CA ASP A 20 -6.67 13.07 13.84
C ASP A 20 -6.05 12.11 14.88
N VAL A 21 -4.89 11.46 14.64
CA VAL A 21 -4.28 10.52 15.62
C VAL A 21 -3.66 11.22 16.80
N HIS A 22 -3.22 12.47 16.63
CA HIS A 22 -2.59 13.24 17.69
C HIS A 22 -3.61 13.98 18.54
N THR A 23 -4.76 14.35 17.97
CA THR A 23 -5.83 15.10 18.68
C THR A 23 -7.16 14.37 18.82
N GLY A 24 -7.27 13.10 18.38
CA GLY A 24 -8.51 12.32 18.38
C GLY A 24 -9.65 12.90 17.54
N THR A 25 -9.38 13.88 16.67
CA THR A 25 -10.43 14.77 16.13
C THR A 25 -11.02 14.27 14.81
N TYR A 26 -12.27 13.83 14.85
CA TYR A 26 -12.97 13.33 13.67
C TYR A 26 -13.56 14.46 12.81
N LYS A 27 -13.45 14.32 11.48
CA LYS A 27 -14.18 15.10 10.47
C LYS A 27 -14.66 14.22 9.33
N SER A 28 -15.77 14.61 8.75
CA SER A 28 -16.23 14.19 7.43
C SER A 28 -16.06 15.35 6.44
N GLN A 29 -15.85 15.05 5.15
CA GLN A 29 -15.74 16.10 4.12
C GLN A 29 -17.09 16.81 3.88
N PHE A 30 -18.20 16.12 4.15
CA PHE A 30 -19.57 16.61 4.07
C PHE A 30 -20.25 16.45 5.44
N PRO A 31 -21.18 17.33 5.83
CA PRO A 31 -21.95 17.15 7.06
C PRO A 31 -22.61 15.77 7.13
N THR A 32 -22.46 15.07 8.25
CA THR A 32 -23.12 13.77 8.44
C THR A 32 -24.55 13.97 8.96
N PRO A 33 -25.52 13.13 8.58
CA PRO A 33 -26.93 13.31 8.98
C PRO A 33 -27.14 13.32 10.49
N THR A 34 -26.35 12.53 11.22
CA THR A 34 -26.42 12.33 12.67
C THR A 34 -25.54 13.31 13.45
N GLY A 35 -24.74 14.14 12.77
CA GLY A 35 -23.67 14.93 13.39
C GLY A 35 -22.46 14.12 13.85
N ASN A 36 -22.49 12.77 13.81
CA ASN A 36 -21.33 11.94 14.09
C ASN A 36 -20.41 11.90 12.85
N PRO A 37 -19.19 12.49 12.88
CA PRO A 37 -18.28 12.51 11.74
C PRO A 37 -17.77 11.12 11.32
N ALA A 38 -17.80 10.11 12.20
CA ALA A 38 -17.49 8.71 11.89
C ALA A 38 -18.62 8.00 11.12
N ASP A 39 -19.73 8.69 10.84
CA ASP A 39 -20.95 8.13 10.27
C ASP A 39 -21.54 8.91 9.09
N PRO A 40 -20.79 9.06 7.98
CA PRO A 40 -21.31 9.72 6.80
C PRO A 40 -22.20 8.77 5.98
N ALA A 41 -23.13 9.37 5.23
CA ALA A 41 -24.10 8.68 4.40
C ALA A 41 -23.47 7.86 3.25
N LEU A 42 -24.29 7.02 2.63
CA LEU A 42 -23.98 6.36 1.35
C LEU A 42 -23.74 7.39 0.23
N THR A 43 -22.87 7.05 -0.72
CA THR A 43 -22.80 7.80 -1.99
C THR A 43 -23.98 7.42 -2.87
N SER A 44 -24.19 8.16 -3.97
CA SER A 44 -25.16 7.78 -5.01
C SER A 44 -24.98 6.36 -5.56
N HIS A 45 -23.75 5.82 -5.53
CA HIS A 45 -23.46 4.43 -5.85
C HIS A 45 -23.84 3.46 -4.72
N GLY A 46 -23.52 3.79 -3.47
CA GLY A 46 -23.95 2.99 -2.32
C GLY A 46 -25.47 2.92 -2.18
N VAL A 47 -26.18 4.00 -2.55
CA VAL A 47 -27.65 4.02 -2.65
C VAL A 47 -28.12 3.08 -3.77
N ARG A 48 -27.47 3.06 -4.94
CA ARG A 48 -27.80 2.06 -5.99
C ARG A 48 -27.59 0.62 -5.47
N GLN A 49 -26.44 0.34 -4.86
CA GLN A 49 -26.16 -0.95 -4.24
C GLN A 49 -27.21 -1.37 -3.19
N SER A 50 -27.74 -0.42 -2.40
CA SER A 50 -28.81 -0.69 -1.43
C SER A 50 -30.15 -1.07 -2.09
N HIS A 51 -30.44 -0.52 -3.27
CA HIS A 51 -31.61 -0.92 -4.06
C HIS A 51 -31.40 -2.27 -4.78
N GLU A 52 -30.19 -2.55 -5.28
CA GLU A 52 -29.84 -3.85 -5.88
C GLU A 52 -29.94 -4.98 -4.85
N LEU A 53 -29.41 -4.75 -3.64
CA LEU A 53 -29.57 -5.66 -2.49
C LEU A 53 -31.05 -5.86 -2.13
N ALA A 54 -31.86 -4.80 -2.16
CA ALA A 54 -33.29 -4.89 -1.90
C ALA A 54 -34.05 -5.71 -2.96
N VAL A 55 -33.73 -5.52 -4.24
CA VAL A 55 -34.27 -6.34 -5.33
C VAL A 55 -33.88 -7.81 -5.16
N HIS A 56 -32.65 -8.10 -4.74
CA HIS A 56 -32.21 -9.46 -4.44
C HIS A 56 -32.99 -10.07 -3.27
N ILE A 57 -33.03 -9.41 -2.11
CA ILE A 57 -33.70 -9.93 -0.89
C ILE A 57 -35.22 -10.06 -1.08
N ALA A 58 -35.84 -9.13 -1.79
CA ALA A 58 -37.27 -9.19 -2.11
C ALA A 58 -37.61 -10.20 -3.22
N GLY A 59 -36.65 -10.50 -4.12
CA GLY A 59 -36.84 -11.32 -5.31
C GLY A 59 -37.33 -12.76 -5.04
N PRO A 60 -38.00 -13.40 -6.00
CA PRO A 60 -38.66 -14.70 -5.81
C PRO A 60 -37.70 -15.88 -5.59
N ASP A 61 -36.40 -15.72 -5.86
CA ASP A 61 -35.40 -16.78 -5.67
C ASP A 61 -34.70 -16.71 -4.30
N PHE A 62 -34.88 -15.61 -3.55
CA PHE A 62 -34.22 -15.40 -2.26
C PHE A 62 -35.02 -16.05 -1.13
N HIS A 63 -34.56 -17.19 -0.62
CA HIS A 63 -35.21 -17.92 0.47
C HIS A 63 -34.21 -18.55 1.46
N PRO A 64 -34.60 -18.74 2.73
CA PRO A 64 -35.82 -18.24 3.40
C PRO A 64 -35.81 -16.72 3.65
N LYS A 65 -36.97 -16.05 3.51
CA LYS A 65 -37.11 -14.61 3.80
C LYS A 65 -36.78 -14.29 5.27
N PRO A 66 -36.13 -13.14 5.58
CA PRO A 66 -35.81 -12.75 6.95
C PRO A 66 -37.04 -12.77 7.86
N PHE A 67 -36.92 -13.40 9.02
CA PHE A 67 -37.93 -13.40 10.08
C PHE A 67 -37.75 -12.18 11.01
N ARG A 68 -36.49 -11.78 11.29
CA ARG A 68 -36.13 -10.54 11.99
C ARG A 68 -34.98 -9.84 11.28
N VAL A 69 -34.86 -8.52 11.51
CA VAL A 69 -33.78 -7.69 10.93
C VAL A 69 -33.05 -6.96 12.04
N TYR A 70 -31.72 -7.07 12.04
CA TYR A 70 -30.80 -6.39 12.94
C TYR A 70 -29.86 -5.47 12.18
N SER A 71 -29.45 -4.37 12.80
CA SER A 71 -28.46 -3.45 12.24
C SER A 71 -27.53 -2.92 13.31
N SER A 72 -26.29 -2.64 12.93
CA SER A 72 -25.46 -1.70 13.69
C SER A 72 -26.16 -0.33 13.78
N PRO A 73 -25.89 0.47 14.84
CA PRO A 73 -26.53 1.77 15.09
C PRO A 73 -26.08 2.91 14.17
N PHE A 74 -25.22 2.63 13.19
CA PHE A 74 -24.67 3.63 12.27
C PHE A 74 -25.61 3.87 11.08
N TYR A 75 -25.87 5.15 10.77
CA TYR A 75 -26.77 5.64 9.72
C TYR A 75 -26.56 4.91 8.38
N ARG A 76 -25.30 4.71 7.97
CA ARG A 76 -24.98 4.01 6.71
C ARG A 76 -25.48 2.57 6.65
N CYS A 77 -25.55 1.85 7.77
CA CYS A 77 -26.08 0.49 7.82
C CYS A 77 -27.60 0.51 7.61
N LEU A 78 -28.31 1.35 8.35
CA LEU A 78 -29.76 1.51 8.21
C LEU A 78 -30.14 1.99 6.80
N GLN A 79 -29.41 2.96 6.25
CA GLN A 79 -29.60 3.44 4.87
C GLN A 79 -29.41 2.31 3.83
N THR A 80 -28.56 1.31 4.12
CA THR A 80 -28.33 0.18 3.21
C THR A 80 -29.48 -0.81 3.24
N ILE A 81 -30.04 -1.12 4.41
CA ILE A 81 -31.14 -2.09 4.53
C ILE A 81 -32.53 -1.46 4.37
N GLN A 82 -32.67 -0.14 4.45
CA GLN A 82 -33.95 0.56 4.34
C GLN A 82 -34.79 0.07 3.15
N PRO A 83 -34.27 0.04 1.90
CA PRO A 83 -35.10 -0.35 0.76
C PRO A 83 -35.46 -1.84 0.80
N SER A 84 -34.60 -2.69 1.41
CA SER A 84 -34.86 -4.12 1.60
C SER A 84 -35.99 -4.36 2.60
N VAL A 85 -35.97 -3.64 3.72
CA VAL A 85 -37.00 -3.69 4.77
C VAL A 85 -38.33 -3.16 4.25
N GLU A 86 -38.33 -2.03 3.54
CA GLU A 86 -39.54 -1.44 2.95
C GLU A 86 -40.17 -2.37 1.90
N ALA A 87 -39.36 -3.01 1.05
CA ALA A 87 -39.84 -4.02 0.10
C ALA A 87 -40.45 -5.24 0.79
N LEU A 88 -39.81 -5.78 1.83
CA LEU A 88 -40.34 -6.91 2.61
C LEU A 88 -41.64 -6.55 3.35
N LYS A 89 -41.72 -5.36 3.96
CA LYS A 89 -42.96 -4.84 4.57
C LYS A 89 -44.09 -4.72 3.54
N LYS A 90 -43.80 -4.24 2.33
CA LYS A 90 -44.77 -4.14 1.23
C LYS A 90 -45.30 -5.52 0.81
N ILE A 91 -44.42 -6.49 0.56
CA ILE A 91 -44.82 -7.87 0.23
C ILE A 91 -45.71 -8.45 1.35
N GLN A 92 -45.34 -8.25 2.62
CA GLN A 92 -46.16 -8.74 3.75
C GLN A 92 -47.56 -8.09 3.82
N GLN A 93 -47.70 -6.83 3.40
CA GLN A 93 -49.00 -6.14 3.30
C GLN A 93 -49.84 -6.68 2.14
N GLU A 94 -49.23 -6.95 0.99
CA GLU A 94 -49.89 -7.52 -0.20
C GLU A 94 -50.35 -8.97 0.03
N SER A 95 -49.59 -9.79 0.75
CA SER A 95 -50.03 -11.12 1.20
C SER A 95 -51.21 -11.05 2.18
N LYS A 96 -51.29 -10.01 3.03
CA LYS A 96 -52.40 -9.82 3.98
C LYS A 96 -53.69 -9.34 3.31
N SER A 97 -53.62 -8.58 2.22
CA SER A 97 -54.81 -8.07 1.50
C SER A 97 -55.42 -9.08 0.52
N THR A 98 -54.64 -10.04 0.02
CA THR A 98 -55.07 -11.03 -0.98
C THR A 98 -55.73 -12.29 -0.40
N GLY A 99 -55.70 -12.47 0.93
CA GLY A 99 -56.51 -13.47 1.64
C GLY A 99 -56.12 -14.95 1.44
N SER A 100 -54.98 -15.23 0.80
CA SER A 100 -54.48 -16.60 0.62
C SER A 100 -54.18 -17.26 1.97
N LYS A 101 -54.72 -18.47 2.20
CA LYS A 101 -54.54 -19.24 3.44
C LYS A 101 -53.45 -20.32 3.33
N THR A 102 -52.72 -20.38 2.21
CA THR A 102 -51.71 -21.42 1.92
C THR A 102 -50.51 -20.88 1.16
N SER A 103 -49.66 -20.09 1.81
CA SER A 103 -48.28 -20.48 2.13
C SER A 103 -47.48 -21.39 1.18
N PRO A 104 -47.08 -21.05 -0.07
CA PRO A 104 -46.06 -21.82 -0.78
C PRO A 104 -44.69 -21.74 -0.07
N PRO A 105 -43.79 -22.73 -0.24
CA PRO A 105 -42.45 -22.68 0.31
C PRO A 105 -41.68 -21.47 -0.25
N GLY A 106 -41.41 -20.48 0.61
CA GLY A 106 -40.68 -19.25 0.25
C GLY A 106 -41.36 -17.93 0.67
N GLU A 107 -42.66 -17.94 0.94
CA GLU A 107 -43.34 -16.72 1.41
C GLU A 107 -42.77 -16.18 2.75
N ILE A 108 -43.02 -14.89 2.98
CA ILE A 108 -42.71 -14.21 4.25
C ILE A 108 -43.49 -14.89 5.39
N ASP A 109 -42.79 -15.23 6.46
CA ASP A 109 -43.40 -15.81 7.65
C ASP A 109 -44.51 -14.89 8.23
N PRO A 110 -45.71 -15.39 8.57
CA PRO A 110 -46.80 -14.57 9.08
C PRO A 110 -46.47 -13.80 10.36
N ALA A 111 -45.53 -14.30 11.17
CA ALA A 111 -45.03 -13.66 12.38
C ALA A 111 -43.70 -12.92 12.17
N ALA A 112 -43.25 -12.72 10.92
CA ALA A 112 -42.11 -11.88 10.60
C ALA A 112 -42.36 -10.42 11.01
N ASP A 113 -41.32 -9.79 11.56
CA ASP A 113 -41.32 -8.41 12.03
C ASP A 113 -40.05 -7.75 11.47
N PHE A 114 -40.28 -6.73 10.65
CA PHE A 114 -39.24 -6.05 9.88
C PHE A 114 -38.86 -4.70 10.48
N ASP A 115 -39.39 -4.34 11.65
CA ASP A 115 -38.83 -3.22 12.41
C ASP A 115 -37.40 -3.56 12.86
N VAL A 116 -36.46 -2.69 12.49
CA VAL A 116 -35.03 -2.95 12.65
C VAL A 116 -34.63 -2.90 14.13
N ARG A 117 -34.14 -4.03 14.63
CA ARG A 117 -33.54 -4.15 15.97
C ARG A 117 -32.10 -3.60 15.92
N ILE A 118 -31.89 -2.44 16.52
CA ILE A 118 -30.58 -1.77 16.55
C ILE A 118 -29.73 -2.39 17.66
N GLU A 119 -28.62 -3.05 17.31
CA GLU A 119 -27.70 -3.68 18.27
C GLU A 119 -26.33 -3.00 18.23
N ASN A 120 -25.97 -2.39 19.35
CA ASN A 120 -24.74 -1.62 19.53
C ASN A 120 -23.49 -2.52 19.52
N GLY A 121 -23.62 -3.79 19.94
CA GLY A 121 -22.61 -4.82 19.82
C GLY A 121 -22.23 -5.22 18.38
N LEU A 122 -23.03 -4.85 17.38
CA LEU A 122 -22.71 -4.98 15.94
C LEU A 122 -22.05 -3.73 15.35
N GLY A 123 -21.82 -2.69 16.18
CA GLY A 123 -21.25 -1.40 15.81
C GLY A 123 -19.86 -1.47 15.17
N GLU A 124 -19.50 -0.38 14.48
CA GLU A 124 -18.19 -0.19 13.83
C GLU A 124 -17.03 -0.49 14.78
N TRP A 125 -15.93 -0.98 14.21
CA TRP A 125 -14.71 -1.23 14.97
C TRP A 125 -13.79 -0.01 14.93
N PHE A 126 -13.21 0.32 16.09
CA PHE A 126 -12.14 1.29 16.23
C PHE A 126 -10.99 0.63 17.00
N GLY A 127 -9.75 0.84 16.56
CA GLY A 127 -8.56 0.33 17.27
C GLY A 127 -8.32 1.06 18.60
N PRO A 128 -7.65 0.41 19.58
CA PRO A 128 -7.62 0.88 20.97
C PRO A 128 -6.82 2.17 21.18
N THR A 129 -7.27 3.04 22.09
CA THR A 129 -6.64 4.33 22.42
C THR A 129 -6.58 4.67 23.92
N THR A 130 -5.46 5.25 24.34
CA THR A 130 -5.18 5.68 25.72
C THR A 130 -5.40 7.18 25.99
N PHE A 131 -5.69 8.02 24.99
CA PHE A 131 -5.75 9.49 25.18
C PHE A 131 -6.95 10.23 24.56
N PHE A 132 -7.87 9.56 23.88
CA PHE A 132 -9.14 10.16 23.43
C PHE A 132 -10.26 9.10 23.36
N ASP A 133 -11.50 9.54 23.18
CA ASP A 133 -12.67 8.68 22.99
C ASP A 133 -13.15 8.72 21.53
N HIS A 134 -13.50 7.58 20.95
CA HIS A 134 -14.14 7.52 19.64
C HIS A 134 -15.60 8.02 19.72
N PRO A 135 -16.13 8.64 18.64
CA PRO A 135 -17.51 9.10 18.58
C PRO A 135 -18.50 7.99 18.90
N SER A 136 -19.31 8.23 19.92
CA SER A 136 -20.40 7.34 20.31
C SER A 136 -21.38 7.13 19.15
N HIS A 137 -21.88 5.91 19.04
CA HIS A 137 -22.92 5.57 18.10
C HIS A 137 -24.20 6.38 18.37
N PRO A 138 -24.97 6.78 17.33
CA PRO A 138 -26.28 7.42 17.51
C PRO A 138 -27.23 6.57 18.36
N THR A 139 -28.17 7.21 19.06
CA THR A 139 -29.21 6.49 19.80
C THR A 139 -30.27 5.92 18.85
N ALA A 140 -31.02 4.92 19.30
CA ALA A 140 -32.11 4.35 18.52
C ALA A 140 -33.21 5.39 18.24
N SER A 141 -33.54 6.25 19.21
CA SER A 141 -34.37 7.44 19.00
C SER A 141 -33.83 8.41 17.93
N THR A 142 -32.51 8.66 17.87
CA THR A 142 -31.90 9.45 16.77
C THR A 142 -32.02 8.74 15.42
N MET A 143 -31.94 7.40 15.39
CA MET A 143 -32.17 6.64 14.16
C MET A 143 -33.64 6.69 13.69
N HIS A 144 -34.61 6.75 14.62
CA HIS A 144 -36.03 6.90 14.27
C HIS A 144 -36.32 8.20 13.50
N THR A 145 -35.70 9.33 13.86
CA THR A 145 -35.95 10.60 13.16
C THR A 145 -35.47 10.59 11.71
N HIS A 146 -34.46 9.77 11.39
CA HIS A 146 -33.92 9.61 10.04
C HIS A 146 -34.59 8.48 9.24
N PHE A 147 -35.03 7.41 9.92
CA PHE A 147 -35.55 6.19 9.28
C PHE A 147 -36.91 5.73 9.86
N PRO A 148 -37.94 6.60 9.90
CA PRO A 148 -39.21 6.30 10.59
C PRO A 148 -40.04 5.18 9.93
N SER A 149 -39.71 4.76 8.71
CA SER A 149 -40.35 3.65 8.00
C SER A 149 -39.87 2.26 8.49
N ILE A 150 -38.66 2.18 9.07
CA ILE A 150 -38.02 0.91 9.46
C ILE A 150 -37.64 0.86 10.94
N VAL A 151 -37.49 2.01 11.60
CA VAL A 151 -37.26 2.12 13.05
C VAL A 151 -38.57 2.59 13.70
N PRO A 152 -39.12 1.88 14.72
CA PRO A 152 -40.40 2.21 15.33
C PRO A 152 -40.31 3.48 16.22
N PRO A 153 -41.44 4.15 16.54
CA PRO A 153 -41.44 5.41 17.31
C PRO A 153 -40.96 5.33 18.77
N SER A 154 -40.85 4.13 19.34
CA SER A 154 -40.34 3.90 20.69
C SER A 154 -39.34 2.75 20.66
N PRO A 155 -38.18 2.93 20.01
CA PRO A 155 -37.32 1.82 19.63
C PRO A 155 -36.67 1.14 20.84
N GLU A 156 -36.36 1.87 21.91
CA GLU A 156 -35.78 1.30 23.14
C GLU A 156 -36.75 0.33 23.85
N THR A 157 -38.06 0.50 23.68
CA THR A 157 -39.09 -0.41 24.23
C THR A 157 -39.30 -1.65 23.37
N LYS A 158 -38.98 -1.58 22.07
CA LYS A 158 -39.11 -2.71 21.13
C LYS A 158 -37.84 -3.56 21.08
N TYR A 159 -36.67 -2.98 21.26
CA TYR A 159 -35.42 -3.72 21.42
C TYR A 159 -34.43 -2.98 22.33
N THR A 160 -33.96 -3.66 23.37
CA THR A 160 -32.85 -3.20 24.21
C THR A 160 -31.57 -3.93 23.76
N PRO A 161 -30.47 -3.21 23.46
CA PRO A 161 -29.23 -3.84 23.04
C PRO A 161 -28.66 -4.74 24.13
N LEU A 162 -27.79 -5.67 23.73
CA LEU A 162 -27.15 -6.65 24.61
C LEU A 162 -25.97 -6.06 25.36
N LEU A 163 -25.24 -5.14 24.73
CA LEU A 163 -24.07 -4.46 25.28
C LEU A 163 -23.81 -3.12 24.58
N HIS A 164 -23.07 -2.23 25.23
CA HIS A 164 -22.44 -1.06 24.62
C HIS A 164 -20.93 -1.30 24.48
N PRO A 165 -20.33 -1.17 23.27
CA PRO A 165 -18.88 -1.24 23.09
C PRO A 165 -18.16 -0.10 23.82
N SER A 166 -16.91 -0.35 24.20
CA SER A 166 -16.03 0.69 24.73
C SER A 166 -15.86 1.86 23.76
N THR A 167 -15.90 3.10 24.29
CA THR A 167 -15.52 4.31 23.57
C THR A 167 -14.02 4.41 23.32
N ARG A 168 -13.20 3.54 23.94
CA ARG A 168 -11.74 3.51 23.85
C ARG A 168 -11.19 2.61 22.76
N GLY A 169 -12.07 2.00 21.97
CA GLY A 169 -11.68 1.07 20.92
C GLY A 169 -11.28 -0.30 21.48
N GLU A 170 -10.95 -1.20 20.58
CA GLU A 170 -10.83 -2.63 20.88
C GLU A 170 -9.68 -3.23 20.06
N THR A 171 -8.87 -4.10 20.66
CA THR A 171 -8.00 -5.01 19.88
C THR A 171 -8.84 -5.95 19.02
N ILE A 172 -8.23 -6.58 18.01
CA ILE A 172 -8.89 -7.57 17.16
C ILE A 172 -9.54 -8.70 17.99
N ALA A 173 -8.85 -9.22 19.02
CA ALA A 173 -9.41 -10.25 19.90
C ALA A 173 -10.62 -9.75 20.72
N GLN A 174 -10.56 -8.52 21.25
CA GLN A 174 -11.67 -7.91 21.98
C GLN A 174 -12.90 -7.67 21.08
N LEU A 175 -12.69 -7.28 19.82
CA LEU A 175 -13.77 -7.17 18.81
C LEU A 175 -14.49 -8.52 18.61
N HIS A 176 -13.74 -9.63 18.46
CA HIS A 176 -14.35 -10.96 18.30
C HIS A 176 -15.16 -11.34 19.55
N ASN A 177 -14.62 -11.09 20.75
CA ASN A 177 -15.33 -11.38 22.01
C ASN A 177 -16.59 -10.52 22.21
N ARG A 178 -16.56 -9.24 21.81
CA ARG A 178 -17.75 -8.38 21.77
C ARG A 178 -18.80 -8.98 20.84
N VAL A 179 -18.40 -9.27 19.61
CA VAL A 179 -19.29 -9.78 18.56
C VAL A 179 -19.88 -11.14 18.96
N ALA A 180 -19.11 -11.99 19.64
CA ALA A 180 -19.58 -13.24 20.22
C ALA A 180 -20.65 -13.03 21.30
N ALA A 181 -20.43 -12.12 22.25
CA ALA A 181 -21.39 -11.81 23.30
C ALA A 181 -22.69 -11.16 22.77
N ALA A 182 -22.63 -10.47 21.63
CA ALA A 182 -23.79 -9.91 20.93
C ALA A 182 -24.53 -10.95 20.08
N LEU A 183 -23.83 -11.76 19.29
CA LEU A 183 -24.45 -12.80 18.46
C LEU A 183 -25.10 -13.90 19.30
N GLU A 184 -24.46 -14.33 20.39
CA GLU A 184 -25.03 -15.33 21.31
C GLU A 184 -26.39 -14.88 21.85
N GLY A 185 -26.47 -13.64 22.34
CA GLY A 185 -27.73 -13.07 22.84
C GLY A 185 -28.78 -12.88 21.74
N ILE A 186 -28.38 -12.47 20.52
CA ILE A 186 -29.32 -12.37 19.38
C ILE A 186 -29.88 -13.75 19.03
N ILE A 187 -29.02 -14.78 18.93
CA ILE A 187 -29.42 -16.13 18.59
C ILE A 187 -30.32 -16.71 19.69
N ALA A 188 -29.99 -16.48 20.97
CA ALA A 188 -30.80 -16.93 22.11
C ALA A 188 -32.17 -16.24 22.18
N ASP A 189 -32.22 -14.91 22.02
CA ASP A 189 -33.47 -14.12 21.97
C ASP A 189 -34.38 -14.65 20.84
N VAL A 190 -33.81 -14.92 19.65
CA VAL A 190 -34.59 -15.38 18.48
C VAL A 190 -34.98 -16.86 18.59
N ASP A 191 -34.11 -17.76 19.09
CA ASP A 191 -34.48 -19.15 19.37
C ASP A 191 -35.62 -19.24 20.40
N ALA A 192 -35.60 -18.38 21.43
CA ALA A 192 -36.67 -18.30 22.43
C ALA A 192 -37.98 -17.76 21.82
N GLU A 193 -37.90 -16.70 21.00
CA GLU A 193 -39.03 -16.12 20.28
C GLU A 193 -39.70 -17.14 19.33
N ILE A 194 -38.90 -17.90 18.56
CA ILE A 194 -39.41 -18.97 17.69
C ILE A 194 -40.01 -20.10 18.51
N THR A 195 -39.36 -20.52 19.60
CA THR A 195 -39.88 -21.58 20.49
C THR A 195 -41.24 -21.19 21.07
N ALA A 196 -41.41 -19.94 21.51
CA ALA A 196 -42.66 -19.42 22.05
C ALA A 196 -43.79 -19.34 20.99
N LEU A 197 -43.45 -18.99 19.75
CA LEU A 197 -44.42 -18.95 18.64
C LEU A 197 -44.82 -20.34 18.15
N GLU A 198 -43.89 -21.30 18.15
CA GLU A 198 -44.13 -22.64 17.61
C GLU A 198 -44.67 -23.65 18.63
N VAL A 199 -44.67 -23.34 19.93
CA VAL A 199 -45.17 -24.26 20.98
C VAL A 199 -46.63 -24.68 20.74
N THR A 200 -47.44 -23.80 20.16
CA THR A 200 -48.85 -24.04 19.82
C THR A 200 -49.07 -24.54 18.40
N LEU A 201 -48.01 -24.61 17.57
CA LEU A 201 -48.11 -25.02 16.17
C LEU A 201 -47.80 -26.53 16.00
N PRO A 202 -48.59 -27.25 15.16
CA PRO A 202 -48.25 -28.61 14.70
C PRO A 202 -46.86 -28.69 14.09
N ILE A 203 -46.18 -29.83 14.22
CA ILE A 203 -44.78 -30.02 13.81
C ILE A 203 -44.61 -29.74 12.30
N GLU A 204 -45.60 -30.11 11.50
CA GLU A 204 -45.65 -29.97 10.04
C GLU A 204 -45.72 -28.49 9.59
N LYS A 205 -46.03 -27.57 10.51
CA LYS A 205 -46.09 -26.12 10.26
C LYS A 205 -44.88 -25.35 10.80
N ARG A 206 -43.90 -26.04 11.41
CA ARG A 206 -42.68 -25.44 11.96
C ARG A 206 -41.63 -25.35 10.87
N THR A 207 -41.11 -24.15 10.62
CA THR A 207 -40.18 -23.88 9.50
C THR A 207 -38.86 -23.29 10.01
N GLY A 208 -37.76 -23.56 9.30
CA GLY A 208 -36.49 -22.89 9.58
C GLY A 208 -36.64 -21.38 9.37
N LYS A 209 -36.22 -20.58 10.36
CA LYS A 209 -36.30 -19.11 10.30
C LYS A 209 -34.92 -18.52 10.05
N SER A 210 -34.89 -17.34 9.42
CA SER A 210 -33.66 -16.60 9.13
C SER A 210 -33.63 -15.21 9.76
N ILE A 211 -32.43 -14.64 9.94
CA ILE A 211 -32.27 -13.22 10.26
C ILE A 211 -31.34 -12.52 9.28
N LEU A 212 -31.62 -11.24 9.04
CA LEU A 212 -30.74 -10.35 8.28
C LEU A 212 -30.00 -9.43 9.26
N ILE A 213 -28.68 -9.33 9.12
CA ILE A 213 -27.82 -8.48 9.93
C ILE A 213 -27.02 -7.55 9.01
N CYS A 214 -27.11 -6.23 9.23
CA CYS A 214 -26.26 -5.25 8.55
C CYS A 214 -25.20 -4.62 9.46
N ALA A 215 -23.94 -4.67 9.04
CA ALA A 215 -22.80 -4.16 9.80
C ALA A 215 -21.64 -3.65 8.89
N HIS A 216 -20.46 -3.50 9.49
CA HIS A 216 -19.24 -2.97 8.85
C HIS A 216 -18.23 -4.09 8.59
N ALA A 217 -17.19 -3.82 7.80
CA ALA A 217 -16.24 -4.83 7.35
C ALA A 217 -15.60 -5.65 8.48
N ALA A 218 -14.94 -4.99 9.45
CA ALA A 218 -14.26 -5.68 10.54
C ALA A 218 -15.21 -6.46 11.48
N PRO A 219 -16.34 -5.88 11.95
CA PRO A 219 -17.38 -6.66 12.64
C PRO A 219 -17.89 -7.86 11.85
N LEU A 220 -18.03 -7.79 10.52
CA LEU A 220 -18.53 -8.91 9.71
C LEU A 220 -17.55 -10.06 9.57
N ILE A 221 -16.24 -9.79 9.44
CA ILE A 221 -15.22 -10.86 9.49
C ILE A 221 -15.23 -11.51 10.87
N ALA A 222 -15.27 -10.68 11.93
CA ALA A 222 -15.39 -11.17 13.30
C ALA A 222 -16.64 -12.03 13.49
N MET A 223 -17.80 -11.63 12.95
CA MET A 223 -19.03 -12.44 12.96
C MET A 223 -18.84 -13.78 12.24
N GLY A 224 -18.18 -13.81 11.07
CA GLY A 224 -17.91 -15.05 10.34
C GLY A 224 -17.08 -16.04 11.15
N ARG A 225 -15.97 -15.57 11.74
CA ARG A 225 -15.08 -16.35 12.63
C ARG A 225 -15.80 -16.83 13.88
N VAL A 226 -16.60 -15.96 14.49
CA VAL A 226 -17.40 -16.22 15.70
C VAL A 226 -18.55 -17.21 15.47
N LEU A 227 -19.22 -17.15 14.31
CA LEU A 227 -20.28 -18.09 13.93
C LEU A 227 -19.72 -19.47 13.57
N THR A 228 -18.59 -19.52 12.85
CA THR A 228 -17.94 -20.79 12.49
C THR A 228 -17.11 -21.40 13.63
N GLY A 229 -16.74 -20.60 14.63
CA GLY A 229 -15.81 -20.98 15.69
C GLY A 229 -14.36 -21.07 15.25
N ARG A 230 -14.03 -20.62 14.04
CA ARG A 230 -12.69 -20.70 13.45
C ARG A 230 -12.01 -19.35 13.57
N MET A 231 -11.08 -19.24 14.51
CA MET A 231 -10.12 -18.14 14.58
C MET A 231 -8.82 -18.61 13.91
N PRO A 232 -8.35 -17.96 12.83
CA PRO A 232 -7.08 -18.31 12.20
C PRO A 232 -5.89 -17.91 13.09
N GLU A 233 -4.75 -18.60 12.94
CA GLU A 233 -3.51 -18.25 13.66
C GLU A 233 -2.98 -16.87 13.23
N ASP A 234 -3.10 -16.54 11.94
CA ASP A 234 -2.90 -15.19 11.43
C ASP A 234 -4.24 -14.47 11.28
N SER A 235 -4.44 -13.42 12.07
CA SER A 235 -5.65 -12.60 12.00
C SER A 235 -5.91 -11.97 10.62
N SER A 236 -4.88 -11.87 9.76
CA SER A 236 -4.95 -11.29 8.42
C SER A 236 -5.41 -12.22 7.31
N GLU A 237 -5.68 -13.50 7.61
CA GLU A 237 -6.23 -14.45 6.64
C GLU A 237 -7.53 -13.92 6.00
N GLU A 238 -7.63 -13.96 4.66
CA GLU A 238 -8.83 -13.55 3.89
C GLU A 238 -9.92 -14.65 3.92
N ASP A 239 -10.36 -15.03 5.11
CA ASP A 239 -11.33 -16.11 5.33
C ASP A 239 -12.79 -15.70 5.09
N PHE A 240 -13.14 -14.42 5.29
CA PHE A 240 -14.49 -13.87 5.04
C PHE A 240 -14.49 -12.66 4.11
N TYR A 241 -15.17 -12.78 2.97
CA TYR A 241 -15.21 -11.75 1.94
C TYR A 241 -16.32 -10.73 2.20
N VAL A 242 -15.95 -9.56 2.71
CA VAL A 242 -16.89 -8.52 3.15
C VAL A 242 -17.00 -7.36 2.16
N PHE A 243 -17.42 -7.61 0.92
CA PHE A 243 -17.62 -6.58 -0.13
C PHE A 243 -18.76 -5.58 0.21
N THR A 244 -18.75 -4.37 -0.36
CA THR A 244 -19.80 -3.35 -0.09
C THR A 244 -21.16 -3.81 -0.63
N ALA A 245 -22.20 -3.81 0.21
CA ALA A 245 -23.51 -4.44 -0.07
C ALA A 245 -23.47 -5.93 -0.46
N GLY A 246 -22.30 -6.59 -0.38
CA GLY A 246 -22.17 -8.03 -0.51
C GLY A 246 -22.79 -8.75 0.69
N MET A 247 -23.16 -10.01 0.49
CA MET A 247 -23.88 -10.81 1.48
C MET A 247 -23.26 -12.19 1.67
N SER A 248 -22.99 -12.56 2.93
CA SER A 248 -22.63 -13.93 3.31
C SER A 248 -23.83 -14.64 3.94
N THR A 249 -23.96 -15.94 3.66
CA THR A 249 -25.03 -16.80 4.19
C THR A 249 -24.42 -17.88 5.07
N PHE A 250 -24.95 -18.00 6.29
CA PHE A 250 -24.57 -19.00 7.27
C PHE A 250 -25.76 -19.91 7.57
N LYS A 251 -25.53 -21.22 7.62
CA LYS A 251 -26.51 -22.23 8.03
C LYS A 251 -26.09 -22.85 9.36
N ARG A 252 -27.03 -23.09 10.27
CA ARG A 252 -26.73 -23.67 11.59
C ARG A 252 -26.38 -25.14 11.49
N ARG A 253 -25.44 -25.60 12.31
CA ARG A 253 -25.06 -27.02 12.40
C ARG A 253 -26.10 -27.81 13.21
N GLU A 254 -26.24 -29.10 12.87
CA GLU A 254 -27.20 -30.00 13.54
C GLU A 254 -26.72 -30.45 14.94
N CYS A 255 -25.40 -30.54 15.14
CA CYS A 255 -24.82 -31.02 16.40
C CYS A 255 -24.63 -29.89 17.41
N ARG A 256 -25.39 -29.94 18.52
CA ARG A 256 -25.27 -29.01 19.65
C ARG A 256 -24.40 -29.60 20.76
N GLU A 257 -23.08 -29.42 20.68
CA GLU A 257 -22.25 -29.52 21.88
C GLU A 257 -22.55 -28.30 22.77
N LYS A 258 -23.41 -28.52 23.77
CA LYS A 258 -23.66 -27.55 24.85
C LYS A 258 -22.59 -27.71 25.92
N ASP A 259 -21.55 -26.91 25.84
CA ASP A 259 -20.70 -26.62 26.99
C ASP A 259 -21.16 -25.31 27.63
N GLU A 260 -21.43 -25.32 28.93
CA GLU A 260 -21.83 -24.14 29.71
C GLU A 260 -20.61 -23.37 30.25
N SER A 261 -19.39 -23.80 29.92
CA SER A 261 -18.17 -23.10 30.29
C SER A 261 -18.11 -21.69 29.70
N ARG A 262 -18.01 -20.69 30.59
CA ARG A 262 -17.85 -19.27 30.23
C ARG A 262 -16.42 -18.83 30.59
N PRO A 263 -15.48 -18.82 29.64
CA PRO A 263 -14.15 -18.29 29.91
C PRO A 263 -14.23 -16.80 30.23
N GLN A 264 -13.42 -16.32 31.17
CA GLN A 264 -13.31 -14.90 31.51
C GLN A 264 -12.46 -14.18 30.45
N ALA A 265 -13.01 -14.09 29.23
CA ALA A 265 -12.31 -13.62 28.05
C ALA A 265 -12.10 -12.10 28.05
N LEU A 266 -10.99 -11.66 27.46
CA LEU A 266 -10.60 -10.25 27.36
C LEU A 266 -11.61 -9.46 26.50
N LEU A 267 -12.34 -8.55 27.15
CA LEU A 267 -13.06 -7.45 26.51
C LEU A 267 -12.28 -6.14 26.69
N ALA A 268 -12.65 -5.10 25.94
CA ALA A 268 -12.11 -3.76 26.15
C ALA A 268 -12.66 -3.13 27.44
N GLU A 269 -11.80 -2.40 28.15
CA GLU A 269 -12.21 -1.62 29.32
C GLU A 269 -13.26 -0.59 28.92
N GLY A 270 -14.33 -0.45 29.70
CA GLY A 270 -15.46 0.43 29.37
C GLY A 270 -16.56 -0.21 28.50
N THR A 271 -16.39 -1.45 28.01
CA THR A 271 -17.51 -2.20 27.42
C THR A 271 -18.53 -2.57 28.51
N GLN A 272 -19.79 -2.22 28.30
CA GLN A 272 -20.87 -2.40 29.29
C GLN A 272 -21.88 -3.45 28.82
N PHE A 273 -22.05 -4.53 29.57
CA PHE A 273 -23.16 -5.47 29.34
C PHE A 273 -24.48 -4.88 29.84
N VAL A 274 -25.52 -4.94 29.01
CA VAL A 274 -26.88 -4.49 29.33
C VAL A 274 -27.79 -5.70 29.59
N ARG A 275 -27.74 -6.69 28.71
CA ARG A 275 -28.48 -7.97 28.84
C ARG A 275 -27.63 -9.22 28.58
N SER A 276 -26.47 -9.08 27.93
CA SER A 276 -25.57 -10.22 27.68
C SER A 276 -24.98 -10.75 28.99
N GLN A 277 -24.78 -12.06 29.08
CA GLN A 277 -24.33 -12.74 30.30
C GLN A 277 -22.84 -13.11 30.31
N GLY A 278 -22.04 -12.47 29.45
CA GLY A 278 -20.60 -12.74 29.29
C GLY A 278 -20.22 -13.15 27.87
N VAL A 279 -18.94 -13.46 27.68
CA VAL A 279 -18.42 -13.99 26.41
C VAL A 279 -18.59 -15.51 26.38
N PRO A 280 -19.21 -16.10 25.34
CA PRO A 280 -19.35 -17.55 25.21
C PRO A 280 -18.04 -18.21 24.77
N ALA A 281 -17.88 -19.51 25.03
CA ALA A 281 -16.76 -20.30 24.53
C ALA A 281 -16.91 -20.61 23.02
N TRP A 282 -16.67 -19.63 22.13
CA TRP A 282 -16.96 -19.73 20.70
C TRP A 282 -15.87 -20.38 19.84
N GLU A 283 -14.60 -20.36 20.27
CA GLU A 283 -13.45 -20.85 19.48
C GLU A 283 -13.41 -22.39 19.30
N GLY A 284 -12.38 -22.90 18.61
CA GLY A 284 -12.14 -24.35 18.46
C GLY A 284 -13.15 -25.07 17.57
N GLY A 285 -13.79 -24.35 16.64
CA GLY A 285 -14.83 -24.86 15.76
C GLY A 285 -16.22 -24.94 16.40
N ARG A 286 -16.39 -24.55 17.68
CA ARG A 286 -17.71 -24.59 18.35
C ARG A 286 -18.68 -23.60 17.70
N GLY A 287 -18.31 -22.32 17.69
CA GLY A 287 -19.13 -21.20 17.20
C GLY A 287 -20.27 -20.83 18.15
N VAL A 288 -20.69 -19.56 18.13
CA VAL A 288 -21.80 -19.08 18.97
C VAL A 288 -23.14 -19.72 18.61
N GLY A 289 -24.00 -19.89 19.60
CA GLY A 289 -25.33 -20.47 19.43
C GLY A 289 -25.32 -21.89 18.87
N GLY A 290 -24.29 -22.69 19.15
CA GLY A 290 -24.17 -24.08 18.65
C GLY A 290 -23.61 -24.21 17.22
N GLY A 291 -23.01 -23.15 16.68
CA GLY A 291 -22.16 -23.25 15.50
C GLY A 291 -22.86 -23.21 14.14
N TRP A 292 -22.15 -22.66 13.17
CA TRP A 292 -22.66 -22.38 11.83
C TRP A 292 -21.61 -22.74 10.77
N ASP A 293 -22.09 -23.00 9.55
CA ASP A 293 -21.28 -23.19 8.35
C ASP A 293 -21.58 -22.07 7.34
N CYS A 294 -20.54 -21.48 6.77
CA CYS A 294 -20.68 -20.46 5.73
C CYS A 294 -20.93 -21.13 4.37
N THR A 295 -22.15 -20.99 3.83
CA THR A 295 -22.57 -21.63 2.56
C THR A 295 -22.43 -20.69 1.36
N LYS A 296 -22.41 -19.37 1.60
CA LYS A 296 -22.03 -18.34 0.63
C LYS A 296 -21.16 -17.31 1.34
N ASN A 297 -20.00 -16.98 0.77
CA ASN A 297 -19.04 -16.06 1.36
C ASN A 297 -18.87 -14.84 0.43
N GLY A 298 -19.41 -13.69 0.82
CA GLY A 298 -19.34 -12.45 0.03
C GLY A 298 -20.04 -12.52 -1.33
N ASP A 299 -21.26 -13.06 -1.37
CA ASP A 299 -22.05 -13.08 -2.61
C ASP A 299 -22.35 -11.64 -3.08
N CYS A 300 -21.97 -11.35 -4.32
CA CYS A 300 -22.18 -10.10 -5.03
C CYS A 300 -22.74 -10.33 -6.44
N THR A 301 -23.22 -11.54 -6.80
CA THR A 301 -23.67 -11.82 -8.18
C THR A 301 -24.94 -11.06 -8.56
N PHE A 302 -25.62 -10.45 -7.58
CA PHE A 302 -26.79 -9.60 -7.75
C PHE A 302 -26.46 -8.09 -7.86
N LEU A 303 -25.19 -7.69 -7.67
CA LEU A 303 -24.74 -6.30 -7.82
C LEU A 303 -24.26 -6.05 -9.25
N SER A 304 -24.64 -4.91 -9.84
CA SER A 304 -24.33 -4.58 -11.24
C SER A 304 -22.83 -4.55 -11.55
N ASP A 305 -22.04 -4.07 -10.59
CA ASP A 305 -20.57 -3.94 -10.69
C ASP A 305 -19.84 -5.09 -9.94
N GLY A 306 -20.58 -6.06 -9.40
CA GLY A 306 -20.04 -7.26 -8.77
C GLY A 306 -19.31 -7.02 -7.43
N ALA A 307 -18.23 -7.77 -7.21
CA ALA A 307 -17.48 -7.77 -5.96
C ALA A 307 -16.58 -6.54 -5.83
N GLU A 308 -17.05 -5.54 -5.10
CA GLU A 308 -16.30 -4.31 -4.85
C GLU A 308 -15.75 -4.21 -3.42
N ARG A 309 -14.53 -3.67 -3.32
CA ARG A 309 -14.07 -2.99 -2.10
C ARG A 309 -14.00 -3.89 -0.86
N GLY A 310 -13.54 -5.12 -1.06
CA GLY A 310 -13.22 -6.06 0.01
C GLY A 310 -12.24 -5.49 1.04
N TRP A 311 -12.15 -6.16 2.18
CA TRP A 311 -11.37 -5.73 3.33
C TRP A 311 -10.94 -6.96 4.12
N HIS A 312 -9.76 -6.88 4.74
CA HIS A 312 -9.21 -7.85 5.68
C HIS A 312 -8.45 -7.09 6.78
N PHE A 313 -8.21 -7.73 7.93
CA PHE A 313 -7.26 -7.21 8.93
C PHE A 313 -5.85 -7.29 8.34
N ASN A 314 -4.99 -6.28 8.45
CA ASN A 314 -3.63 -6.33 7.87
C ASN A 314 -2.60 -6.95 8.84
N GLY A 315 -3.02 -7.35 10.04
CA GLY A 315 -2.16 -7.90 11.09
C GLY A 315 -1.35 -6.83 11.84
N GLU A 316 -0.98 -5.73 11.19
CA GLU A 316 -0.32 -4.58 11.82
C GLU A 316 -1.19 -3.94 12.93
N GLU A 317 -2.52 -4.07 12.85
CA GLU A 317 -3.47 -3.56 13.85
C GLU A 317 -3.61 -4.47 15.08
N SER A 318 -2.97 -5.66 15.08
CA SER A 318 -2.92 -6.57 16.23
C SER A 318 -1.89 -6.15 17.28
N PHE A 319 -0.92 -5.30 16.92
CA PHE A 319 0.16 -4.88 17.80
C PHE A 319 -0.26 -3.67 18.64
N ASN A 320 -0.14 -3.79 19.97
CA ASN A 320 -0.18 -2.68 20.93
C ASN A 320 1.10 -1.80 20.82
N THR A 321 1.48 -1.37 19.62
CA THR A 321 2.72 -0.62 19.33
C THR A 321 2.52 0.65 18.52
N GLY A 322 1.27 1.07 18.27
CA GLY A 322 0.99 2.46 17.96
C GLY A 322 1.32 3.37 19.16
N PRO A 323 1.32 4.70 19.01
CA PRO A 323 1.53 5.67 20.11
C PRO A 323 0.35 5.71 21.11
N MET A 324 -0.41 4.63 21.22
CA MET A 324 -1.74 4.51 21.83
C MET A 324 -1.81 3.37 22.85
N ALA A 325 -0.69 2.73 23.18
CA ALA A 325 -0.58 1.64 24.16
C ALA A 325 0.21 2.09 25.40
N PRO A 326 -0.15 1.61 26.61
CA PRO A 326 0.59 1.94 27.82
C PRO A 326 1.96 1.27 27.85
N SER A 327 2.96 1.95 28.44
CA SER A 327 4.21 1.32 28.84
C SER A 327 3.94 0.27 29.93
N THR A 328 4.43 -0.95 29.74
CA THR A 328 4.20 -2.07 30.67
C THR A 328 5.03 -1.96 31.93
N GLU A 329 4.51 -1.29 32.95
CA GLU A 329 4.91 -1.44 34.35
C GLU A 329 3.68 -1.20 35.26
N PRO A 330 3.34 -2.12 36.19
CA PRO A 330 2.19 -1.94 37.07
C PRO A 330 2.55 -0.99 38.23
N PRO A 331 1.82 0.13 38.43
CA PRO A 331 2.04 0.99 39.59
C PRO A 331 1.56 0.29 40.87
N VAL A 332 2.41 0.30 41.89
CA VAL A 332 2.12 -0.22 43.22
C VAL A 332 1.04 0.64 43.89
N PHE A 333 0.07 0.01 44.55
CA PHE A 333 -0.97 0.68 45.33
C PHE A 333 -0.39 1.56 46.44
N ALA A 334 -0.93 2.78 46.59
CA ALA A 334 -0.85 3.56 47.81
C ALA A 334 -2.18 4.32 48.01
N ASP A 335 -2.84 4.08 49.14
CA ASP A 335 -4.07 4.77 49.52
C ASP A 335 -3.84 6.26 49.77
N SER A 336 -4.81 7.10 49.36
CA SER A 336 -5.34 8.12 50.27
C SER A 336 -6.69 8.66 49.79
N SER A 337 -7.67 8.61 50.69
CA SER A 337 -8.94 9.33 50.58
C SER A 337 -8.76 10.85 50.62
N VAL A 338 -9.67 11.62 50.01
CA VAL A 338 -10.43 12.71 50.69
C VAL A 338 -11.57 13.25 49.78
N SER A 339 -12.59 13.78 50.44
CA SER A 339 -13.91 14.22 49.94
C SER A 339 -13.96 15.56 49.21
N GLY A 340 -15.03 15.79 48.42
CA GLY A 340 -15.92 16.93 48.71
C GLY A 340 -16.44 17.81 47.55
N GLY A 341 -17.70 17.59 47.16
CA GLY A 341 -18.73 18.65 46.97
C GLY A 341 -18.71 19.58 45.73
N GLY A 342 -19.89 20.06 45.32
CA GLY A 342 -20.05 21.29 44.51
C GLY A 342 -20.88 21.20 43.21
N ARG A 343 -22.21 21.32 43.32
CA ARG A 343 -23.19 21.59 42.23
C ARG A 343 -23.31 23.14 41.97
N PRO A 344 -24.21 23.65 41.08
CA PRO A 344 -24.44 23.40 39.65
C PRO A 344 -24.79 24.70 38.83
N GLY A 345 -25.19 24.57 37.55
CA GLY A 345 -26.03 25.54 36.82
C GLY A 345 -25.34 26.26 35.64
N THR A 346 -26.02 26.72 34.58
CA THR A 346 -27.47 26.97 34.41
C THR A 346 -27.90 26.94 32.92
N LYS A 347 -29.16 26.51 32.68
CA LYS A 347 -30.15 26.81 31.60
C LYS A 347 -29.85 27.98 30.62
N LEU A 348 -30.46 28.13 29.43
CA LEU A 348 -31.31 27.34 28.48
C LEU A 348 -31.68 28.29 27.29
N LEU A 349 -32.41 27.80 26.28
CA LEU A 349 -33.14 28.48 25.18
C LEU A 349 -32.33 28.69 23.88
N LEU A 350 -32.73 28.31 22.64
CA LEU A 350 -33.98 28.02 21.87
C LEU A 350 -34.37 29.12 20.85
N HIS A 351 -34.86 28.66 19.68
CA HIS A 351 -35.40 29.40 18.50
C HIS A 351 -34.33 30.02 17.57
N ASN A 352 -34.49 30.09 16.23
CA ASN A 352 -35.58 29.63 15.33
C ASN A 352 -35.07 29.36 13.87
N ILE A 353 -35.90 28.73 13.02
CA ILE A 353 -35.65 28.36 11.59
C ILE A 353 -36.43 29.32 10.67
N PRO A 354 -35.89 29.81 9.51
CA PRO A 354 -36.18 29.26 8.16
C PRO A 354 -34.93 29.25 7.21
N ALA A 355 -34.60 28.20 6.47
CA ALA A 355 -35.23 27.66 5.25
C ALA A 355 -35.19 28.58 3.99
N VAL A 356 -34.26 28.34 3.05
CA VAL A 356 -34.40 28.59 1.58
C VAL A 356 -33.57 27.56 0.79
N THR A 357 -34.12 27.09 -0.32
CA THR A 357 -33.62 26.07 -1.26
C THR A 357 -32.73 26.66 -2.37
N HIS A 358 -31.73 25.94 -2.89
CA HIS A 358 -31.53 25.78 -4.36
C HIS A 358 -30.52 24.67 -4.73
N MET A 359 -30.74 24.07 -5.91
CA MET A 359 -29.99 22.92 -6.45
C MET A 359 -28.65 23.30 -7.11
N ALA A 360 -27.64 22.43 -7.03
CA ALA A 360 -26.54 22.38 -7.99
C ALA A 360 -25.94 20.96 -8.15
N THR A 361 -26.26 20.34 -9.29
CA THR A 361 -25.47 19.39 -10.12
C THR A 361 -24.49 18.40 -9.48
N ILE A 362 -24.78 17.11 -9.73
CA ILE A 362 -24.00 15.92 -9.36
C ILE A 362 -22.69 15.80 -10.15
N THR A 363 -21.60 15.43 -9.48
CA THR A 363 -20.48 14.68 -10.10
C THR A 363 -20.07 13.52 -9.19
N HIS A 364 -20.09 12.29 -9.71
CA HIS A 364 -19.88 11.07 -8.93
C HIS A 364 -18.42 10.88 -8.51
N THR A 365 -18.16 10.59 -7.24
CA THR A 365 -16.89 10.01 -6.75
C THR A 365 -17.12 8.96 -5.66
N LEU A 366 -16.20 7.99 -5.56
CA LEU A 366 -16.34 6.73 -4.82
C LEU A 366 -15.29 6.56 -3.69
N PRO A 367 -15.50 7.09 -2.47
CA PRO A 367 -14.64 6.85 -1.28
C PRO A 367 -14.84 5.55 -0.48
N THR A 368 -13.76 5.05 0.15
CA THR A 368 -13.65 3.75 0.86
C THR A 368 -13.79 3.83 2.38
N THR A 369 -14.21 2.72 3.02
CA THR A 369 -14.17 2.56 4.47
C THR A 369 -12.75 2.33 4.99
N ALA A 370 -12.04 3.41 5.20
CA ALA A 370 -11.04 3.48 6.26
C ALA A 370 -11.16 4.84 6.93
N VAL A 371 -10.41 4.97 8.01
CA VAL A 371 -10.30 6.17 8.81
C VAL A 371 -8.91 6.74 8.58
N GLU A 372 -8.79 7.78 7.77
CA GLU A 372 -7.55 8.58 7.74
C GLU A 372 -7.73 9.85 8.57
N LEU A 373 -6.96 10.95 8.42
CA LEU A 373 -6.79 11.87 9.56
C LEU A 373 -6.71 13.39 9.25
N PRO A 374 -7.47 14.30 9.92
CA PRO A 374 -7.32 15.73 9.71
C PRO A 374 -7.41 16.61 10.99
N THR A 375 -6.40 17.42 11.28
CA THR A 375 -6.54 18.53 12.26
C THR A 375 -7.18 19.77 11.62
N LEU A 376 -7.92 20.56 12.38
CA LEU A 376 -8.72 21.70 11.89
C LEU A 376 -8.01 23.02 12.20
N GLY A 377 -7.98 23.92 11.21
CA GLY A 377 -7.76 25.36 11.42
C GLY A 377 -8.86 26.12 10.69
N GLN A 378 -9.87 26.61 11.40
CA GLN A 378 -11.03 27.26 10.79
C GLN A 378 -10.95 28.79 10.87
N THR A 379 -11.09 29.41 9.70
CA THR A 379 -11.84 30.64 9.43
C THR A 379 -11.73 31.83 10.40
N SER A 380 -11.05 32.87 9.91
CA SER A 380 -11.58 34.25 9.82
C SER A 380 -12.89 34.60 10.54
N ASN A 381 -12.82 35.63 11.39
CA ASN A 381 -13.77 36.74 11.33
C ASN A 381 -12.97 38.02 11.10
N GLU A 382 -13.46 38.89 10.21
CA GLU A 382 -12.84 40.20 9.99
C GLU A 382 -13.27 41.17 11.10
N GLU A 383 -12.30 41.73 11.82
CA GLU A 383 -12.44 43.11 12.30
C GLU A 383 -11.07 43.80 12.39
N ARG A 384 -11.04 45.09 12.02
CA ARG A 384 -9.84 45.78 11.56
C ARG A 384 -9.25 46.68 12.65
N GLN A 385 -8.21 46.25 13.38
CA GLN A 385 -7.27 47.18 14.03
C GLN A 385 -5.93 46.59 14.53
N ARG A 386 -4.84 47.22 14.08
CA ARG A 386 -3.44 47.27 14.58
C ARG A 386 -2.66 45.97 14.92
N ASN A 387 -1.50 45.84 14.25
CA ASN A 387 -0.39 44.93 14.58
C ASN A 387 0.03 45.02 16.06
N PRO A 388 0.51 43.91 16.65
CA PRO A 388 1.98 43.72 16.71
C PRO A 388 2.46 42.36 16.17
N ILE A 389 3.77 42.29 15.89
CA ILE A 389 4.46 41.19 15.22
C ILE A 389 4.76 40.04 16.20
N THR A 390 4.39 38.80 15.85
CA THR A 390 5.02 37.56 16.37
C THR A 390 5.05 36.48 15.30
N SER A 391 6.16 35.77 15.17
CA SER A 391 6.44 34.79 14.10
C SER A 391 6.03 33.36 14.47
N SER A 392 5.42 32.65 13.51
CA SER A 392 5.29 31.18 13.53
C SER A 392 5.40 30.62 12.10
N ALA A 393 6.01 29.44 11.94
CA ALA A 393 6.61 29.03 10.66
C ALA A 393 5.64 28.31 9.67
N PRO A 394 5.82 28.46 8.33
CA PRO A 394 4.77 28.13 7.35
C PRO A 394 4.74 26.64 6.87
N GLY A 395 5.16 25.68 7.70
CA GLY A 395 5.69 24.40 7.21
C GLY A 395 4.82 23.14 7.25
N SER A 396 3.72 23.10 8.02
CA SER A 396 3.00 21.84 8.32
C SER A 396 1.85 21.53 7.34
N ILE A 397 0.83 22.39 7.32
CA ILE A 397 -0.52 22.16 6.75
C ILE A 397 -0.50 21.65 5.29
N VAL A 398 0.46 22.10 4.46
CA VAL A 398 0.51 21.76 3.02
C VAL A 398 0.93 20.31 2.75
N ALA A 399 1.50 19.59 3.74
CA ALA A 399 1.95 18.21 3.52
C ALA A 399 0.80 17.20 3.45
N ASP A 400 -0.22 17.37 4.30
CA ASP A 400 -1.23 16.35 4.54
C ASP A 400 -2.29 16.30 3.42
N ASP A 401 -2.66 17.47 2.87
CA ASP A 401 -3.51 17.58 1.67
C ASP A 401 -2.91 16.86 0.46
N VAL A 402 -1.58 16.96 0.27
CA VAL A 402 -0.89 16.34 -0.86
C VAL A 402 -0.85 14.82 -0.71
N MET A 403 -0.63 14.35 0.52
CA MET A 403 -0.64 12.94 0.88
C MET A 403 -2.01 12.29 0.61
N GLN A 404 -3.08 12.89 1.12
CA GLN A 404 -4.45 12.40 0.95
C GLN A 404 -4.90 12.42 -0.53
N GLN A 405 -4.48 13.45 -1.29
CA GLN A 405 -4.73 13.52 -2.72
C GLN A 405 -3.93 12.51 -3.55
N SER A 406 -2.74 12.10 -3.09
CA SER A 406 -1.96 11.02 -3.73
C SER A 406 -2.64 9.66 -3.54
N LEU A 407 -3.21 9.40 -2.35
CA LEU A 407 -3.96 8.17 -2.07
C LEU A 407 -5.25 8.05 -2.89
N ILE A 408 -5.92 9.18 -3.16
CA ILE A 408 -7.07 9.24 -4.07
C ILE A 408 -6.65 8.97 -5.53
N ALA A 409 -5.51 9.52 -5.97
CA ALA A 409 -5.00 9.24 -7.32
C ALA A 409 -4.61 7.76 -7.49
N ASP A 410 -3.92 7.19 -6.50
CA ASP A 410 -3.53 5.77 -6.46
C ASP A 410 -4.73 4.82 -6.35
N SER A 411 -5.87 5.24 -5.77
CA SER A 411 -7.07 4.40 -5.67
C SER A 411 -7.85 4.28 -6.98
N GLN A 412 -7.67 5.20 -7.92
CA GLN A 412 -8.32 5.18 -9.24
C GLN A 412 -7.46 4.49 -10.32
N VAL A 413 -6.44 3.72 -9.95
CA VAL A 413 -5.47 3.13 -10.88
C VAL A 413 -6.01 1.84 -11.53
N PRO A 414 -6.04 1.71 -12.87
CA PRO A 414 -6.77 0.64 -13.57
C PRO A 414 -5.99 -0.68 -13.70
N ASP A 415 -4.72 -0.73 -13.29
CA ASP A 415 -3.83 -1.90 -13.37
C ASP A 415 -3.79 -2.59 -14.76
N GLY A 416 -3.89 -1.79 -15.83
CA GLY A 416 -3.93 -2.27 -17.22
C GLY A 416 -4.17 -1.18 -18.29
N GLY A 417 -4.73 -1.60 -19.43
CA GLY A 417 -5.02 -0.74 -20.59
C GLY A 417 -3.77 -0.08 -21.17
N TYR A 418 -3.84 1.23 -21.44
CA TYR A 418 -2.71 2.03 -21.94
C TYR A 418 -1.48 2.00 -21.02
N GLY A 419 -1.63 1.57 -19.75
CA GLY A 419 -0.51 1.33 -18.85
C GLY A 419 0.55 0.43 -19.46
N TRP A 420 0.19 -0.62 -20.20
CA TRP A 420 1.17 -1.51 -20.82
C TRP A 420 1.97 -0.84 -21.95
N VAL A 421 1.35 0.08 -22.71
CA VAL A 421 2.05 0.91 -23.70
C VAL A 421 3.04 1.85 -23.00
N LEU A 422 2.64 2.43 -21.87
CA LEU A 422 3.53 3.26 -21.05
C LEU A 422 4.69 2.46 -20.44
N ILE A 423 4.47 1.22 -19.99
CA ILE A 423 5.53 0.34 -19.47
C ILE A 423 6.52 -0.03 -20.56
N PHE A 424 6.04 -0.37 -21.76
CA PHE A 424 6.92 -0.58 -22.92
C PHE A 424 7.74 0.68 -23.26
N ALA A 425 7.09 1.84 -23.32
CA ALA A 425 7.77 3.12 -23.55
C ALA A 425 8.83 3.43 -22.48
N CYS A 426 8.51 3.23 -21.20
CA CYS A 426 9.45 3.42 -20.09
C CYS A 426 10.60 2.39 -20.14
N ALA A 427 10.35 1.15 -20.56
CA ALA A 427 11.40 0.15 -20.75
C ALA A 427 12.38 0.54 -21.88
N VAL A 428 11.89 1.08 -23.00
CA VAL A 428 12.74 1.60 -24.11
C VAL A 428 13.51 2.86 -23.71
N VAL A 429 12.94 3.74 -22.88
CA VAL A 429 13.70 4.88 -22.30
C VAL A 429 14.79 4.36 -21.35
N THR A 430 14.48 3.36 -20.53
CA THR A 430 15.41 2.74 -19.57
C THR A 430 16.55 1.98 -20.26
N TRP A 431 16.24 1.28 -21.34
CA TRP A 431 17.21 0.63 -22.23
C TRP A 431 18.35 1.58 -22.60
N TRP A 432 18.05 2.83 -22.96
CA TRP A 432 19.07 3.80 -23.33
C TRP A 432 19.83 4.36 -22.13
N PHE A 433 19.16 4.97 -21.14
CA PHE A 433 19.90 5.66 -20.08
C PHE A 433 20.64 4.70 -19.14
N VAL A 434 20.05 3.55 -18.81
CA VAL A 434 20.74 2.53 -17.99
C VAL A 434 21.75 1.78 -18.85
N GLY A 435 21.32 1.26 -20.01
CA GLY A 435 22.17 0.43 -20.86
C GLY A 435 23.44 1.15 -21.27
N ALA A 436 23.33 2.37 -21.81
CA ALA A 436 24.50 3.13 -22.25
C ALA A 436 25.42 3.58 -21.10
N SER A 437 24.88 3.80 -19.89
CA SER A 437 25.71 4.04 -18.69
C SER A 437 26.50 2.79 -18.30
N TYR A 438 25.84 1.62 -18.29
CA TYR A 438 26.46 0.35 -17.90
C TYR A 438 27.45 -0.19 -18.94
N THR A 439 27.35 0.21 -20.22
CA THR A 439 28.29 -0.19 -21.27
C THR A 439 29.50 0.74 -21.42
N TRP A 440 29.63 1.78 -20.58
CA TRP A 440 30.73 2.74 -20.66
C TRP A 440 32.11 2.07 -20.62
N GLY A 441 32.28 0.95 -19.89
CA GLY A 441 33.54 0.20 -19.84
C GLY A 441 34.09 -0.22 -21.21
N VAL A 442 33.22 -0.47 -22.19
CA VAL A 442 33.62 -0.82 -23.57
C VAL A 442 34.21 0.40 -24.28
N MET A 443 33.55 1.56 -24.18
CA MET A 443 34.08 2.83 -24.71
C MET A 443 35.35 3.28 -23.98
N GLN A 444 35.40 3.05 -22.66
CA GLN A 444 36.54 3.37 -21.82
C GLN A 444 37.78 2.58 -22.23
N ALA A 445 37.67 1.27 -22.45
CA ALA A 445 38.81 0.46 -22.86
C ALA A 445 39.41 0.95 -24.20
N GLU A 446 38.57 1.26 -25.18
CA GLU A 446 39.03 1.77 -26.47
C GLU A 446 39.66 3.17 -26.39
N LEU A 447 39.16 4.02 -25.48
CA LEU A 447 39.73 5.35 -25.20
C LEU A 447 41.05 5.27 -24.41
N VAL A 448 41.23 4.27 -23.54
CA VAL A 448 42.55 4.00 -22.94
C VAL A 448 43.51 3.56 -24.05
N ASP A 449 43.14 2.54 -24.83
CA ASP A 449 43.99 1.91 -25.84
C ASP A 449 44.39 2.87 -26.98
N ARG A 450 43.42 3.48 -27.67
CA ARG A 450 43.69 4.30 -28.86
C ARG A 450 44.00 5.78 -28.58
N LYS A 451 43.76 6.28 -27.37
CA LYS A 451 44.01 7.70 -27.00
C LYS A 451 44.96 7.90 -25.81
N GLY A 452 45.41 6.82 -25.15
CA GLY A 452 46.34 6.90 -24.03
C GLY A 452 45.78 7.60 -22.78
N TYR A 453 44.45 7.68 -22.66
CA TYR A 453 43.82 8.35 -21.53
C TYR A 453 43.83 7.46 -20.27
N SER A 454 44.00 8.09 -19.11
CA SER A 454 43.90 7.41 -17.82
C SER A 454 42.51 6.79 -17.60
N SER A 455 42.46 5.51 -17.22
CA SER A 455 41.20 4.85 -16.83
C SER A 455 40.52 5.51 -15.64
N SER A 456 41.24 6.15 -14.70
CA SER A 456 40.63 6.86 -13.58
C SER A 456 39.84 8.09 -14.02
N THR A 457 40.39 8.82 -15.01
CA THR A 457 39.78 10.02 -15.58
C THR A 457 38.57 9.65 -16.44
N LEU A 458 38.69 8.61 -17.27
CA LEU A 458 37.58 8.09 -18.06
C LEU A 458 36.48 7.47 -17.20
N ALA A 459 36.83 6.78 -16.12
CA ALA A 459 35.85 6.27 -15.17
C ALA A 459 35.05 7.42 -14.54
N PHE A 460 35.65 8.60 -14.36
CA PHE A 460 34.96 9.79 -13.86
C PHE A 460 33.99 10.34 -14.91
N VAL A 461 34.43 10.48 -16.17
CA VAL A 461 33.56 10.88 -17.29
C VAL A 461 32.33 9.96 -17.37
N GLY A 462 32.54 8.64 -17.32
CA GLY A 462 31.45 7.65 -17.34
C GLY A 462 30.54 7.70 -16.12
N SER A 463 31.11 7.97 -14.93
CA SER A 463 30.41 8.03 -13.64
C SER A 463 29.59 9.32 -13.45
N LEU A 464 30.01 10.42 -14.08
CA LEU A 464 29.27 11.70 -13.99
C LEU A 464 27.85 11.59 -14.58
N CYS A 465 27.69 10.81 -15.66
CA CYS A 465 26.39 10.60 -16.31
C CYS A 465 25.31 10.00 -15.37
N PRO A 466 25.52 8.84 -14.72
CA PRO A 466 24.59 8.33 -13.71
C PRO A 466 24.59 9.17 -12.42
N ALA A 467 25.70 9.81 -12.03
CA ALA A 467 25.72 10.70 -10.85
C ALA A 467 24.75 11.89 -10.98
N CYS A 468 24.51 12.39 -12.20
CA CYS A 468 23.48 13.39 -12.46
C CYS A 468 22.06 12.93 -12.05
N ILE A 469 21.76 11.62 -11.98
CA ILE A 469 20.49 11.09 -11.44
C ILE A 469 20.32 11.54 -9.99
N SER A 470 21.32 11.27 -9.15
CA SER A 470 21.31 11.61 -7.72
C SER A 470 21.43 13.10 -7.46
N LEU A 471 22.31 13.79 -8.21
CA LEU A 471 22.56 15.23 -8.07
C LEU A 471 21.32 16.08 -8.43
N LEU A 472 20.60 15.69 -9.49
CA LEU A 472 19.47 16.46 -10.02
C LEU A 472 18.10 15.87 -9.66
N ALA A 473 18.03 14.81 -8.84
CA ALA A 473 16.76 14.19 -8.42
C ALA A 473 15.75 15.22 -7.90
N VAL A 474 16.20 16.13 -7.02
CA VAL A 474 15.39 17.17 -6.39
C VAL A 474 14.99 18.28 -7.39
N PRO A 475 15.90 18.88 -8.18
CA PRO A 475 15.53 19.76 -9.31
C PRO A 475 14.56 19.14 -10.32
N ASN A 476 14.79 17.89 -10.74
CA ASN A 476 14.01 17.24 -11.80
C ASN A 476 12.56 16.99 -11.37
N ALA A 477 12.31 16.74 -10.08
CA ALA A 477 10.95 16.70 -9.54
C ALA A 477 10.22 18.04 -9.74
N THR A 478 10.93 19.17 -9.82
CA THR A 478 10.34 20.48 -10.14
C THR A 478 10.16 20.69 -11.65
N VAL A 479 11.10 20.19 -12.47
CA VAL A 479 11.00 20.25 -13.93
C VAL A 479 9.76 19.47 -14.41
N ILE A 480 9.63 18.20 -13.99
CA ILE A 480 8.55 17.33 -14.44
C ILE A 480 7.15 17.84 -14.06
N ARG A 481 7.03 18.52 -12.91
CA ARG A 481 5.78 19.22 -12.51
C ARG A 481 5.42 20.40 -13.39
N LYS A 482 6.42 21.11 -13.95
CA LYS A 482 6.20 22.32 -14.76
C LYS A 482 5.89 22.03 -16.23
N ILE A 483 6.55 21.01 -16.81
CA ILE A 483 6.44 20.70 -18.25
C ILE A 483 5.76 19.35 -18.54
N GLY A 484 5.37 18.60 -17.50
CA GLY A 484 4.73 17.29 -17.62
C GLY A 484 5.71 16.17 -17.98
N ALA A 485 5.27 14.94 -17.72
CA ALA A 485 6.11 13.74 -17.89
C ALA A 485 6.61 13.54 -19.34
N ARG A 486 5.74 13.76 -20.33
CA ARG A 486 6.08 13.54 -21.76
C ARG A 486 7.18 14.45 -22.27
N ILE A 487 7.05 15.76 -22.03
CA ILE A 487 8.05 16.74 -22.50
C ILE A 487 9.37 16.52 -21.79
N THR A 488 9.34 16.19 -20.49
CA THR A 488 10.52 15.82 -19.71
C THR A 488 11.24 14.60 -20.29
N ALA A 489 10.52 13.56 -20.72
CA ALA A 489 11.12 12.37 -21.35
C ALA A 489 11.71 12.66 -22.74
N LEU A 490 11.01 13.45 -23.56
CA LEU A 490 11.49 13.87 -24.88
C LEU A 490 12.77 14.70 -24.75
N LEU A 491 12.81 15.66 -23.83
CA LEU A 491 14.00 16.44 -23.51
C LEU A 491 15.12 15.56 -22.96
N GLY A 492 14.80 14.60 -22.08
CA GLY A 492 15.76 13.66 -21.52
C GLY A 492 16.47 12.81 -22.58
N ILE A 493 15.70 12.15 -23.45
CA ILE A 493 16.24 11.36 -24.57
C ILE A 493 17.00 12.25 -25.56
N PHE A 494 16.48 13.43 -25.89
CA PHE A 494 17.15 14.37 -26.79
C PHE A 494 18.53 14.77 -26.25
N LEU A 495 18.61 15.15 -24.97
CA LEU A 495 19.88 15.53 -24.34
C LEU A 495 20.84 14.34 -24.20
N LEU A 496 20.34 13.13 -23.91
CA LEU A 496 21.16 11.92 -23.87
C LEU A 496 21.77 11.59 -25.24
N GLY A 497 20.95 11.60 -26.29
CA GLY A 497 21.42 11.39 -27.67
C GLY A 497 22.35 12.51 -28.15
N LEU A 498 22.06 13.77 -27.81
CA LEU A 498 22.88 14.92 -28.17
C LEU A 498 24.24 14.88 -27.47
N GLY A 499 24.27 14.57 -26.17
CA GLY A 499 25.50 14.35 -25.42
C GLY A 499 26.38 13.27 -26.06
N SER A 500 25.78 12.17 -26.51
CA SER A 500 26.46 11.11 -27.26
C SER A 500 26.99 11.60 -28.62
N ILE A 501 26.19 12.28 -29.44
CA ILE A 501 26.63 12.84 -30.73
C ILE A 501 27.79 13.82 -30.54
N LEU A 502 27.69 14.74 -29.58
CA LEU A 502 28.73 15.72 -29.27
C LEU A 502 30.01 15.07 -28.72
N SER A 503 29.89 13.97 -27.96
CA SER A 503 31.04 13.17 -27.51
C SER A 503 31.86 12.64 -28.69
N GLY A 504 31.19 12.30 -29.80
CA GLY A 504 31.83 11.90 -31.05
C GLY A 504 32.60 13.02 -31.78
N PHE A 505 32.51 14.28 -31.34
CA PHE A 505 33.39 15.38 -31.79
C PHE A 505 34.41 15.78 -30.71
N ALA A 506 34.27 15.26 -29.49
CA ALA A 506 35.10 15.57 -28.33
C ALA A 506 36.07 14.45 -27.94
N THR A 507 36.23 13.40 -28.77
CA THR A 507 37.08 12.22 -28.48
C THR A 507 38.53 12.54 -28.14
N ASP A 508 39.01 13.71 -28.58
CA ASP A 508 40.38 14.18 -28.41
C ASP A 508 40.51 15.23 -27.29
N SER A 509 39.43 15.46 -26.53
CA SER A 509 39.40 16.36 -25.37
C SER A 509 38.66 15.72 -24.19
N ILE A 510 39.40 15.36 -23.15
CA ILE A 510 38.84 14.85 -21.88
C ILE A 510 37.80 15.83 -21.31
N VAL A 511 38.08 17.13 -21.32
CA VAL A 511 37.16 18.18 -20.86
C VAL A 511 35.89 18.22 -21.73
N GLY A 512 36.05 18.03 -23.05
CA GLY A 512 34.93 17.87 -23.97
C GLY A 512 34.06 16.66 -23.62
N LEU A 513 34.65 15.49 -23.33
CA LEU A 513 33.91 14.29 -22.92
C LEU A 513 33.20 14.46 -21.57
N PHE A 514 33.82 15.16 -20.60
CA PHE A 514 33.15 15.54 -19.34
C PHE A 514 31.89 16.36 -19.58
N MET A 515 31.96 17.37 -20.45
CA MET A 515 30.81 18.25 -20.73
C MET A 515 29.74 17.55 -21.58
N THR A 516 30.14 16.73 -22.55
CA THR A 516 29.22 16.12 -23.53
C THR A 516 28.60 14.82 -23.03
N TRP A 517 29.40 13.80 -22.72
CA TRP A 517 28.88 12.55 -22.14
C TRP A 517 28.47 12.73 -20.69
N GLY A 518 29.38 13.25 -19.87
CA GLY A 518 29.20 13.35 -18.43
C GLY A 518 28.03 14.26 -18.04
N PHE A 519 28.07 15.53 -18.47
CA PHE A 519 27.07 16.52 -18.06
C PHE A 519 25.84 16.62 -18.97
N VAL A 520 25.99 16.81 -20.29
CA VAL A 520 24.82 16.88 -21.20
C VAL A 520 24.10 15.53 -21.28
N GLY A 521 24.84 14.44 -21.45
CA GLY A 521 24.32 13.08 -21.37
C GLY A 521 23.72 12.76 -19.99
N GLY A 522 24.40 13.15 -18.91
CA GLY A 522 23.93 12.98 -17.53
C GLY A 522 22.64 13.73 -17.21
N LEU A 523 22.48 14.97 -17.69
CA LEU A 523 21.24 15.73 -17.57
C LEU A 523 20.09 15.01 -18.28
N GLY A 524 20.34 14.49 -19.50
CA GLY A 524 19.37 13.68 -20.23
C GLY A 524 18.96 12.41 -19.47
N THR A 525 19.95 11.62 -19.04
CA THR A 525 19.80 10.43 -18.19
C THR A 525 19.00 10.69 -16.92
N SER A 526 19.25 11.81 -16.26
CA SER A 526 18.58 12.20 -15.01
C SER A 526 17.10 12.58 -15.21
N LEU A 527 16.77 13.26 -16.31
CA LEU A 527 15.38 13.58 -16.68
C LEU A 527 14.62 12.30 -17.08
N CYS A 528 15.26 11.40 -17.83
CA CYS A 528 14.70 10.08 -18.15
C CYS A 528 14.38 9.28 -16.89
N PHE A 529 15.34 9.15 -15.95
CA PHE A 529 15.12 8.42 -14.69
C PHE A 529 13.95 8.98 -13.88
N MET A 530 13.80 10.31 -13.80
CA MET A 530 12.69 10.95 -13.10
C MET A 530 11.33 10.54 -13.68
N VAL A 531 11.15 10.62 -15.01
CA VAL A 531 9.87 10.25 -15.67
C VAL A 531 9.55 8.77 -15.47
N VAL A 532 10.56 7.92 -15.68
CA VAL A 532 10.45 6.47 -15.58
C VAL A 532 10.14 6.03 -14.14
N SER A 533 10.60 6.78 -13.13
CA SER A 533 10.33 6.48 -11.72
C SER A 533 8.91 6.83 -11.28
N VAL A 534 8.30 7.90 -11.83
CA VAL A 534 6.99 8.40 -11.35
C VAL A 534 5.80 7.94 -12.19
N THR A 535 5.96 7.72 -13.50
CA THR A 535 4.82 7.45 -14.38
C THR A 535 4.19 6.04 -14.26
N PRO A 536 4.94 4.94 -14.03
CA PRO A 536 4.34 3.62 -13.82
C PRO A 536 3.35 3.58 -12.66
N ALA A 537 3.63 4.32 -11.59
CA ALA A 537 2.79 4.38 -10.40
C ALA A 537 1.38 4.92 -10.67
N GLN A 538 1.20 5.78 -11.69
CA GLN A 538 -0.11 6.31 -12.09
C GLN A 538 -1.00 5.30 -12.84
N TYR A 539 -0.42 4.18 -13.29
CA TYR A 539 -1.08 3.16 -14.12
C TYR A 539 -1.16 1.78 -13.46
N PHE A 540 -0.32 1.49 -12.47
CA PHE A 540 -0.34 0.24 -11.71
C PHE A 540 -0.23 0.45 -10.20
N LYS A 541 -1.12 -0.22 -9.45
CA LYS A 541 -1.13 -0.32 -7.99
C LYS A 541 -0.89 -1.78 -7.59
N ALA A 542 -1.83 -2.67 -7.89
CA ALA A 542 -1.72 -4.10 -7.56
C ALA A 542 -0.57 -4.78 -8.32
N LYS A 543 -0.26 -4.35 -9.55
CA LYS A 543 0.82 -4.93 -10.37
C LYS A 543 2.08 -4.04 -10.41
N ARG A 544 2.21 -3.07 -9.49
CA ARG A 544 3.29 -2.05 -9.49
C ARG A 544 4.69 -2.67 -9.46
N GLY A 545 4.89 -3.76 -8.72
CA GLY A 545 6.16 -4.50 -8.67
C GLY A 545 6.57 -5.10 -10.03
N ILE A 546 5.64 -5.80 -10.70
CA ILE A 546 5.85 -6.39 -12.04
C ILE A 546 6.10 -5.29 -13.07
N ALA A 547 5.30 -4.22 -13.03
CA ALA A 547 5.42 -3.07 -13.92
C ALA A 547 6.82 -2.43 -13.83
N ASN A 548 7.28 -2.11 -12.61
CA ASN A 548 8.63 -1.60 -12.39
C ASN A 548 9.72 -2.62 -12.78
N GLY A 549 9.50 -3.91 -12.50
CA GLY A 549 10.42 -4.98 -12.88
C GLY A 549 10.67 -5.03 -14.39
N ILE A 550 9.62 -4.94 -15.22
CA ILE A 550 9.73 -4.91 -16.69
C ILE A 550 10.47 -3.65 -17.16
N VAL A 551 10.11 -2.48 -16.63
CA VAL A 551 10.77 -1.20 -16.96
C VAL A 551 12.27 -1.28 -16.68
N TYR A 552 12.66 -1.70 -15.47
CA TYR A 552 14.06 -1.75 -15.07
C TYR A 552 14.83 -2.93 -15.69
N ALA A 553 14.18 -4.04 -16.04
CA ALA A 553 14.79 -5.11 -16.83
C ALA A 553 15.18 -4.64 -18.24
N GLY A 554 14.42 -3.72 -18.84
CA GLY A 554 14.76 -3.06 -20.11
C GLY A 554 16.15 -2.42 -20.10
N GLY A 555 16.61 -1.88 -18.96
CA GLY A 555 17.95 -1.35 -18.80
C GLY A 555 19.07 -2.39 -18.88
N GLY A 556 18.88 -3.58 -18.29
CA GLY A 556 19.86 -4.66 -18.35
C GLY A 556 19.88 -5.36 -19.71
N LEU A 557 18.71 -5.57 -20.33
CA LEU A 557 18.61 -6.05 -21.71
C LEU A 557 19.25 -5.04 -22.68
N GLY A 558 19.05 -3.74 -22.47
CA GLY A 558 19.70 -2.68 -23.24
C GLY A 558 21.21 -2.71 -23.11
N GLY A 559 21.75 -2.77 -21.89
CA GLY A 559 23.19 -2.92 -21.68
C GLY A 559 23.79 -4.17 -22.32
N THR A 560 23.01 -5.26 -22.39
CA THR A 560 23.41 -6.51 -23.07
C THR A 560 23.60 -6.29 -24.57
N VAL A 561 22.59 -5.75 -25.24
CA VAL A 561 22.61 -5.56 -26.70
C VAL A 561 23.54 -4.41 -27.11
N ILE A 562 23.55 -3.31 -26.35
CA ILE A 562 24.44 -2.17 -26.59
C ILE A 562 25.91 -2.60 -26.48
N SER A 563 26.29 -3.52 -25.57
CA SER A 563 27.68 -4.00 -25.46
C SER A 563 28.20 -4.59 -26.77
N PHE A 564 27.41 -5.44 -27.43
CA PHE A 564 27.79 -6.03 -28.73
C PHE A 564 27.75 -5.02 -29.88
N ILE A 565 26.77 -4.10 -29.88
CA ILE A 565 26.70 -3.01 -30.88
C ILE A 565 27.93 -2.11 -30.77
N LEU A 566 28.38 -1.77 -29.56
CA LEU A 566 29.56 -0.94 -29.35
C LEU A 566 30.84 -1.62 -29.85
N ASP A 567 31.12 -2.87 -29.50
CA ASP A 567 32.31 -3.58 -30.00
C ASP A 567 32.32 -3.63 -31.54
N ALA A 568 31.19 -4.00 -32.17
CA ALA A 568 31.07 -4.04 -33.62
C ALA A 568 31.28 -2.66 -34.29
N LEU A 569 30.78 -1.56 -33.70
CA LEU A 569 30.97 -0.20 -34.21
C LEU A 569 32.39 0.33 -33.96
N LEU A 570 33.00 0.03 -32.80
CA LEU A 570 34.37 0.45 -32.49
C LEU A 570 35.38 -0.19 -33.44
N GLN A 571 35.19 -1.46 -33.80
CA GLN A 571 36.05 -2.15 -34.77
C GLN A 571 35.83 -1.68 -36.21
N SER A 572 34.60 -1.32 -36.60
CA SER A 572 34.27 -0.98 -38.00
C SER A 572 34.39 0.51 -38.36
N VAL A 573 33.97 1.42 -37.47
CA VAL A 573 33.91 2.87 -37.73
C VAL A 573 34.66 3.72 -36.69
N GLY A 574 35.16 3.11 -35.62
CA GLY A 574 35.95 3.76 -34.58
C GLY A 574 35.16 4.60 -33.59
N ILE A 575 35.86 5.13 -32.59
CA ILE A 575 35.29 5.77 -31.39
C ILE A 575 34.35 6.95 -31.73
N ALA A 576 34.81 7.87 -32.59
CA ALA A 576 34.08 9.09 -32.92
C ALA A 576 32.72 8.81 -33.60
N TRP A 577 32.69 7.88 -34.57
CA TRP A 577 31.45 7.49 -35.24
C TRP A 577 30.57 6.58 -34.39
N THR A 578 31.14 5.74 -33.53
CA THR A 578 30.39 4.92 -32.57
C THR A 578 29.53 5.81 -31.66
N PHE A 579 30.10 6.87 -31.08
CA PHE A 579 29.35 7.85 -30.29
C PHE A 579 28.22 8.52 -31.08
N ARG A 580 28.46 8.92 -32.33
CA ARG A 580 27.43 9.55 -33.19
C ARG A 580 26.29 8.60 -33.53
N ILE A 581 26.61 7.37 -33.96
CA ILE A 581 25.63 6.34 -34.30
C ILE A 581 24.80 5.97 -33.07
N LEU A 582 25.43 5.78 -31.90
CA LEU A 582 24.72 5.53 -30.65
C LEU A 582 23.73 6.66 -30.33
N GLY A 583 24.15 7.92 -30.43
CA GLY A 583 23.28 9.07 -30.21
C GLY A 583 22.11 9.18 -31.20
N PHE A 584 22.34 8.86 -32.48
CA PHE A 584 21.25 8.76 -33.46
C PHE A 584 20.28 7.63 -33.15
N LEU A 585 20.75 6.46 -32.70
CA LEU A 585 19.90 5.32 -32.30
C LEU A 585 19.06 5.65 -31.04
N ILE A 586 19.67 6.32 -30.06
CA ILE A 586 18.99 6.85 -28.86
C ILE A 586 17.83 7.77 -29.26
N MET A 587 18.07 8.72 -30.17
CA MET A 587 17.01 9.61 -30.64
C MET A 587 15.94 8.88 -31.47
N ALA A 588 16.36 8.09 -32.46
CA ALA A 588 15.46 7.45 -33.44
C ALA A 588 14.46 6.47 -32.80
N THR A 589 14.86 5.79 -31.71
CA THR A 589 13.99 4.83 -31.01
C THR A 589 13.45 5.37 -29.68
N GLY A 590 14.23 6.18 -28.98
CA GLY A 590 13.86 6.76 -27.69
C GLY A 590 12.86 7.92 -27.79
N LEU A 591 12.91 8.76 -28.84
CA LEU A 591 11.95 9.87 -28.98
C LEU A 591 10.52 9.38 -29.26
N PRO A 592 10.29 8.39 -30.17
CA PRO A 592 8.98 7.77 -30.31
C PRO A 592 8.48 7.13 -29.00
N ALA A 593 9.35 6.42 -28.26
CA ALA A 593 8.99 5.85 -26.96
C ALA A 593 8.61 6.93 -25.94
N ALA A 594 9.43 7.97 -25.79
CA ALA A 594 9.16 9.10 -24.90
C ALA A 594 7.86 9.85 -25.26
N TYR A 595 7.50 9.93 -26.54
CA TYR A 595 6.21 10.49 -26.98
C TYR A 595 5.01 9.66 -26.54
N LEU A 596 5.14 8.32 -26.50
CA LEU A 596 4.09 7.41 -26.01
C LEU A 596 3.87 7.50 -24.50
N ILE A 597 4.81 8.07 -23.73
CA ILE A 597 4.59 8.34 -22.30
C ILE A 597 3.45 9.37 -22.19
N LYS A 598 2.37 8.97 -21.51
CA LYS A 598 1.20 9.81 -21.25
C LYS A 598 1.01 9.92 -19.73
N GLU A 599 0.93 11.14 -19.24
CA GLU A 599 0.57 11.42 -17.85
C GLU A 599 -0.95 11.19 -17.68
N ARG A 600 -1.34 10.51 -16.61
CA ARG A 600 -2.75 10.18 -16.32
C ARG A 600 -3.37 11.11 -15.28
N ALA A 601 -2.57 11.52 -14.30
CA ALA A 601 -2.94 12.50 -13.29
C ALA A 601 -1.78 13.50 -13.11
N PRO A 602 -2.06 14.81 -12.93
CA PRO A 602 -1.02 15.82 -12.78
C PRO A 602 -0.14 15.53 -11.56
N ILE A 603 1.19 15.53 -11.75
CA ILE A 603 2.15 15.32 -10.67
C ILE A 603 2.06 16.48 -9.65
N LYS A 604 1.52 16.20 -8.46
CA LYS A 604 1.28 17.19 -7.41
C LYS A 604 2.57 17.56 -6.64
N PRO A 605 2.67 18.79 -6.09
CA PRO A 605 3.87 19.23 -5.38
C PRO A 605 3.96 18.61 -3.97
N THR A 606 4.87 17.66 -3.77
CA THR A 606 5.27 17.15 -2.45
C THR A 606 6.42 17.97 -1.85
N LYS A 607 6.65 17.82 -0.53
CA LYS A 607 7.88 18.30 0.11
C LYS A 607 9.09 17.62 -0.55
N MET A 608 10.07 18.42 -0.96
CA MET A 608 11.25 17.94 -1.70
C MET A 608 12.28 17.22 -0.80
N VAL A 609 12.33 17.55 0.49
CA VAL A 609 13.17 16.90 1.50
C VAL A 609 12.39 16.88 2.81
N GLU A 610 12.40 15.73 3.51
CA GLU A 610 11.81 15.58 4.83
C GLU A 610 12.91 15.27 5.87
N TRP A 611 13.50 16.32 6.45
CA TRP A 611 14.60 16.19 7.42
C TRP A 611 14.27 15.37 8.68
N SER A 612 12.99 15.23 9.04
CA SER A 612 12.54 14.37 10.14
C SER A 612 12.88 12.89 9.91
N LEU A 613 12.99 12.43 8.65
CA LEU A 613 13.32 11.02 8.37
C LEU A 613 14.71 10.64 8.91
N PHE A 614 15.69 11.54 8.90
CA PHE A 614 17.03 11.26 9.48
C PHE A 614 17.04 11.10 11.01
N LYS A 615 15.94 11.43 11.71
CA LYS A 615 15.77 11.10 13.13
C LYS A 615 15.40 9.63 13.35
N ASP A 616 14.86 8.96 12.34
CA ASP A 616 14.61 7.52 12.38
C ASP A 616 15.92 6.77 12.05
N VAL A 617 16.40 5.96 13.00
CA VAL A 617 17.61 5.14 12.85
C VAL A 617 17.49 4.18 11.67
N ARG A 618 16.28 3.67 11.37
CA ARG A 618 16.04 2.77 10.22
C ARG A 618 16.32 3.51 8.91
N PHE A 619 15.85 4.75 8.78
CA PHE A 619 16.05 5.56 7.58
C PHE A 619 17.53 5.95 7.44
N SER A 620 18.14 6.46 8.51
CA SER A 620 19.54 6.89 8.48
C SER A 620 20.51 5.76 8.14
N VAL A 621 20.26 4.53 8.63
CA VAL A 621 21.11 3.39 8.24
C VAL A 621 20.76 2.88 6.84
N LEU A 622 19.50 2.87 6.39
CA LEU A 622 19.17 2.53 4.99
C LEU A 622 19.77 3.52 3.98
N PHE A 623 19.76 4.82 4.32
CA PHE A 623 20.46 5.86 3.57
C PHE A 623 21.97 5.57 3.51
N ALA A 624 22.59 5.19 4.63
CA ALA A 624 24.00 4.80 4.66
C ALA A 624 24.30 3.52 3.84
N VAL A 625 23.42 2.50 3.88
CA VAL A 625 23.51 1.32 3.01
C VAL A 625 23.46 1.72 1.54
N GLY A 626 22.57 2.64 1.16
CA GLY A 626 22.50 3.18 -0.20
C GLY A 626 23.75 3.98 -0.60
N ALA A 627 24.21 4.88 0.27
CA ALA A 627 25.35 5.76 0.01
C ALA A 627 26.67 4.99 -0.12
N ILE A 628 26.88 3.93 0.67
CA ILE A 628 28.07 3.07 0.62
C ILE A 628 27.94 1.98 -0.46
N GLY A 629 26.75 1.38 -0.58
CA GLY A 629 26.50 0.26 -1.49
C GLY A 629 26.57 0.58 -2.97
N THR A 630 26.54 1.86 -3.36
CA THR A 630 26.71 2.27 -4.77
C THR A 630 28.16 2.52 -5.20
N PHE A 631 29.13 2.66 -4.28
CA PHE A 631 30.55 2.75 -4.64
C PHE A 631 31.07 1.57 -5.48
N PRO A 632 30.78 0.29 -5.17
CA PRO A 632 31.24 -0.84 -5.99
C PRO A 632 30.50 -0.99 -7.32
N LEU A 633 29.34 -0.33 -7.50
CA LEU A 633 28.35 -0.71 -8.52
C LEU A 633 28.89 -0.71 -9.95
N PHE A 634 29.60 0.36 -10.33
CA PHE A 634 30.14 0.52 -11.68
C PHE A 634 31.55 -0.06 -11.85
N VAL A 635 32.21 -0.48 -10.77
CA VAL A 635 33.59 -0.98 -10.82
C VAL A 635 33.71 -2.24 -11.70
N PRO A 636 32.86 -3.29 -11.56
CA PRO A 636 32.85 -4.41 -12.50
C PRO A 636 32.60 -3.95 -13.94
N ALA A 637 31.50 -3.24 -14.19
CA ALA A 637 31.09 -2.87 -15.55
C ALA A 637 32.12 -2.01 -16.30
N PHE A 638 32.84 -1.12 -15.60
CA PHE A 638 33.80 -0.20 -16.22
C PHE A 638 35.18 -0.83 -16.40
N PHE A 639 35.61 -1.70 -15.48
CA PHE A 639 36.96 -2.29 -15.49
C PHE A 639 37.03 -3.71 -16.06
N LEU A 640 35.90 -4.41 -16.26
CA LEU A 640 35.89 -5.74 -16.90
C LEU A 640 36.59 -5.77 -18.27
N PRO A 641 36.33 -4.85 -19.22
CA PRO A 641 37.03 -4.86 -20.52
C PRO A 641 38.53 -4.59 -20.40
N LEU A 642 38.95 -3.68 -19.51
CA LEU A 642 40.36 -3.42 -19.23
C LEU A 642 41.04 -4.64 -18.59
N TYR A 643 40.36 -5.31 -17.65
CA TYR A 643 40.83 -6.53 -17.00
C TYR A 643 40.99 -7.68 -18.01
N THR A 644 40.05 -7.86 -18.94
CA THR A 644 40.16 -8.88 -19.99
C THR A 644 41.28 -8.59 -20.98
N ASN A 645 41.50 -7.32 -21.33
CA ASN A 645 42.64 -6.93 -22.17
C ASN A 645 43.96 -7.23 -21.43
N SER A 646 44.03 -7.01 -20.12
CA SER A 646 45.22 -7.37 -19.30
C SER A 646 45.48 -8.89 -19.18
N LEU A 647 44.51 -9.74 -19.56
CA LEU A 647 44.66 -11.18 -19.72
C LEU A 647 45.08 -11.60 -21.14
N GLY A 648 45.25 -10.66 -22.07
CA GLY A 648 45.49 -10.92 -23.49
C GLY A 648 44.27 -11.45 -24.25
N LEU A 649 43.05 -11.26 -23.72
CA LEU A 649 41.81 -11.63 -24.41
C LEU A 649 41.36 -10.50 -25.37
N PRO A 650 40.66 -10.83 -26.47
CA PRO A 650 40.19 -9.82 -27.44
C PRO A 650 39.10 -8.91 -26.85
N SER A 651 38.93 -7.70 -27.43
CA SER A 651 37.90 -6.71 -27.01
C SER A 651 36.50 -7.30 -26.92
N SER A 652 36.15 -8.18 -27.86
CA SER A 652 34.86 -8.87 -27.95
C SER A 652 34.58 -9.78 -26.74
N ALA A 653 35.62 -10.31 -26.08
CA ALA A 653 35.46 -11.04 -24.82
C ALA A 653 35.14 -10.10 -23.65
N GLY A 654 35.77 -8.92 -23.61
CA GLY A 654 35.45 -7.85 -22.66
C GLY A 654 34.02 -7.33 -22.83
N ALA A 655 33.62 -7.03 -24.06
CA ALA A 655 32.26 -6.64 -24.40
C ALA A 655 31.24 -7.75 -24.07
N GLY A 656 31.55 -9.01 -24.37
CA GLY A 656 30.71 -10.16 -24.03
C GLY A 656 30.53 -10.37 -22.53
N LEU A 657 31.56 -10.11 -21.71
CA LEU A 657 31.46 -10.18 -20.25
C LEU A 657 30.62 -9.02 -19.66
N VAL A 658 30.73 -7.81 -20.21
CA VAL A 658 29.82 -6.70 -19.86
C VAL A 658 28.39 -6.98 -20.32
N ALA A 659 28.19 -7.65 -21.45
CA ALA A 659 26.88 -8.10 -21.90
C ALA A 659 26.28 -9.13 -20.92
N ALA A 660 27.04 -10.16 -20.55
CA ALA A 660 26.62 -11.18 -19.59
C ALA A 660 26.29 -10.60 -18.20
N PHE A 661 27.08 -9.63 -17.73
CA PHE A 661 26.80 -8.86 -16.51
C PHE A 661 25.45 -8.15 -16.57
N ASN A 662 25.19 -7.43 -17.68
CA ASN A 662 23.96 -6.66 -17.88
C ASN A 662 22.72 -7.55 -18.04
N PHE A 663 22.84 -8.68 -18.74
CA PHE A 663 21.77 -9.67 -18.87
C PHE A 663 21.40 -10.27 -17.52
N SER A 664 22.42 -10.63 -16.74
CA SER A 664 22.26 -11.17 -15.39
C SER A 664 21.66 -10.13 -14.44
N SER A 665 21.97 -8.84 -14.62
CA SER A 665 21.31 -7.73 -13.91
C SER A 665 19.82 -7.62 -14.23
N ALA A 666 19.38 -7.84 -15.48
CA ALA A 666 17.96 -7.92 -15.81
C ALA A 666 17.25 -9.08 -15.07
N ILE A 667 17.87 -10.26 -15.03
CA ILE A 667 17.37 -11.43 -14.28
C ILE A 667 17.34 -11.14 -12.76
N GLY A 668 18.37 -10.50 -12.22
CA GLY A 668 18.46 -10.08 -10.83
C GLY A 668 17.35 -9.12 -10.43
N ARG A 669 17.04 -8.13 -11.30
CA ARG A 669 15.95 -7.16 -11.09
C ARG A 669 14.58 -7.84 -10.98
N LEU A 670 14.30 -8.81 -11.85
CA LEU A 670 13.03 -9.56 -11.84
C LEU A 670 12.94 -10.53 -10.67
N SER A 671 13.97 -11.36 -10.47
CA SER A 671 13.99 -12.39 -9.44
C SER A 671 14.00 -11.83 -8.02
N CYS A 672 14.76 -10.75 -7.77
CA CYS A 672 14.76 -10.09 -6.46
C CYS A 672 13.47 -9.32 -6.20
N GLY A 673 12.79 -8.82 -7.25
CA GLY A 673 11.44 -8.25 -7.13
C GLY A 673 10.47 -9.27 -6.53
N PHE A 674 10.37 -10.46 -7.15
CA PHE A 674 9.56 -11.57 -6.66
C PHE A 674 10.03 -12.13 -5.30
N ALA A 675 11.33 -12.12 -5.04
CA ALA A 675 11.87 -12.56 -3.76
C ALA A 675 11.52 -11.61 -2.60
N CYS A 676 11.36 -10.30 -2.83
CA CYS A 676 10.83 -9.38 -1.81
C CYS A 676 9.47 -9.81 -1.28
N ASP A 677 8.59 -10.31 -2.16
CA ASP A 677 7.22 -10.70 -1.81
C ASP A 677 7.20 -11.96 -0.91
N ARG A 678 8.12 -12.91 -1.16
CA ARG A 678 8.20 -14.19 -0.41
C ARG A 678 9.15 -14.18 0.78
N LEU A 679 10.35 -13.63 0.62
CA LEU A 679 11.39 -13.64 1.66
C LEU A 679 11.36 -12.39 2.54
N GLY A 680 10.66 -11.34 2.14
CA GLY A 680 10.69 -10.02 2.76
C GLY A 680 11.82 -9.15 2.19
N SER A 681 11.51 -7.90 1.88
CA SER A 681 12.40 -7.00 1.13
C SER A 681 13.76 -6.74 1.81
N LEU A 682 13.80 -6.63 3.15
CA LEU A 682 15.05 -6.48 3.90
C LEU A 682 15.97 -7.71 3.79
N ASN A 683 15.39 -8.92 3.76
CA ASN A 683 16.15 -10.15 3.61
C ASN A 683 16.72 -10.24 2.19
N THR A 684 15.94 -9.88 1.17
CA THR A 684 16.41 -9.85 -0.21
C THR A 684 17.50 -8.79 -0.42
N LEU A 685 17.36 -7.57 0.12
CA LEU A 685 18.40 -6.53 0.05
C LEU A 685 19.72 -7.01 0.68
N PHE A 686 19.66 -7.63 1.87
CA PHE A 686 20.83 -8.20 2.53
C PHE A 686 21.48 -9.29 1.67
N LEU A 687 20.70 -10.21 1.09
CA LEU A 687 21.22 -11.28 0.23
C LEU A 687 21.84 -10.74 -1.07
N SER A 688 21.23 -9.74 -1.71
CA SER A 688 21.80 -9.09 -2.89
C SER A 688 23.14 -8.41 -2.58
N LEU A 689 23.24 -7.67 -1.47
CA LEU A 689 24.49 -7.03 -1.05
C LEU A 689 25.56 -8.07 -0.70
N LEU A 690 25.20 -9.12 0.05
CA LEU A 690 26.09 -10.23 0.41
C LEU A 690 26.64 -10.96 -0.83
N LEU A 691 25.79 -11.25 -1.82
CA LEU A 691 26.22 -11.87 -3.08
C LEU A 691 27.13 -10.95 -3.89
N SER A 692 26.89 -9.63 -3.88
CA SER A 692 27.78 -8.65 -4.53
C SER A 692 29.14 -8.62 -3.84
N ALA A 693 29.16 -8.55 -2.51
CA ALA A 693 30.37 -8.59 -1.69
C ALA A 693 31.19 -9.87 -1.91
N LEU A 694 30.55 -11.04 -1.79
CA LEU A 694 31.23 -12.34 -1.95
C LEU A 694 31.75 -12.56 -3.38
N SER A 695 31.00 -12.18 -4.41
CA SER A 695 31.47 -12.31 -5.80
C SER A 695 32.69 -11.43 -6.08
N ILE A 696 32.71 -10.19 -5.56
CA ILE A 696 33.87 -9.29 -5.71
C ILE A 696 35.07 -9.74 -4.86
N PHE A 697 34.86 -10.25 -3.64
CA PHE A 697 35.97 -10.65 -2.77
C PHE A 697 36.54 -12.04 -3.06
N VAL A 698 35.70 -13.01 -3.43
CA VAL A 698 36.09 -14.42 -3.54
C VAL A 698 36.37 -14.82 -4.99
N LEU A 699 35.53 -14.39 -5.94
CA LEU A 699 35.62 -14.86 -7.33
C LEU A 699 36.56 -13.97 -8.16
N TRP A 700 36.31 -12.66 -8.22
CA TRP A 700 37.04 -11.78 -9.14
C TRP A 700 38.59 -11.78 -8.95
N PRO A 701 39.17 -11.76 -7.73
CA PRO A 701 40.63 -11.66 -7.55
C PRO A 701 41.42 -12.89 -8.03
N VAL A 702 40.74 -14.03 -8.18
CA VAL A 702 41.28 -15.32 -8.65
C VAL A 702 40.83 -15.67 -10.08
N SER A 703 39.99 -14.85 -10.70
CA SER A 703 39.44 -15.08 -12.04
C SER A 703 40.43 -14.72 -13.16
N ASN A 704 41.53 -15.48 -13.25
CA ASN A 704 42.58 -15.30 -14.27
C ASN A 704 42.24 -15.92 -15.65
N SER A 705 40.97 -16.25 -15.91
CA SER A 705 40.52 -16.82 -17.20
C SER A 705 39.02 -16.60 -17.40
N ILE A 706 38.54 -16.83 -18.64
CA ILE A 706 37.17 -16.45 -19.04
C ILE A 706 36.07 -17.22 -18.29
N GLY A 707 36.28 -18.49 -17.93
CA GLY A 707 35.27 -19.31 -17.21
C GLY A 707 34.91 -18.75 -15.83
N PRO A 708 35.89 -18.57 -14.92
CA PRO A 708 35.69 -17.89 -13.65
C PRO A 708 35.16 -16.45 -13.77
N LEU A 709 35.56 -15.72 -14.82
CA LEU A 709 34.99 -14.39 -15.10
C LEU A 709 33.50 -14.46 -15.45
N ILE A 710 33.06 -15.43 -16.26
CA ILE A 710 31.64 -15.66 -16.58
C ILE A 710 30.84 -15.93 -15.29
N ALA A 711 31.34 -16.79 -14.41
CA ALA A 711 30.70 -17.07 -13.12
C ALA A 711 30.61 -15.82 -12.24
N PHE A 712 31.70 -15.03 -12.16
CA PHE A 712 31.72 -13.76 -11.45
C PHE A 712 30.67 -12.76 -11.99
N VAL A 713 30.63 -12.52 -13.30
CA VAL A 713 29.73 -11.50 -13.87
C VAL A 713 28.26 -11.90 -13.80
N ILE A 714 27.94 -13.20 -13.84
CA ILE A 714 26.56 -13.68 -13.65
C ILE A 714 26.09 -13.42 -12.22
N ILE A 715 26.89 -13.81 -11.22
CA ILE A 715 26.54 -13.65 -9.81
C ILE A 715 26.51 -12.17 -9.44
N ASN A 716 27.55 -11.41 -9.80
CA ASN A 716 27.65 -10.00 -9.46
C ASN A 716 26.63 -9.13 -10.23
N GLY A 717 26.40 -9.43 -11.51
CA GLY A 717 25.35 -8.80 -12.31
C GLY A 717 23.97 -8.98 -11.69
N SER A 718 23.61 -10.22 -11.34
CA SER A 718 22.34 -10.52 -10.67
C SER A 718 22.22 -9.83 -9.30
N ALA A 719 23.29 -9.82 -8.51
CA ALA A 719 23.34 -9.15 -7.21
C ALA A 719 23.12 -7.63 -7.32
N ASN A 720 23.81 -6.96 -8.25
CA ASN A 720 23.64 -5.53 -8.50
C ASN A 720 22.27 -5.22 -9.10
N GLY A 721 21.73 -6.08 -9.96
CA GLY A 721 20.34 -5.98 -10.42
C GLY A 721 19.34 -6.05 -9.26
N GLY A 722 19.58 -6.95 -8.30
CA GLY A 722 18.79 -7.10 -7.09
C GLY A 722 18.77 -5.85 -6.21
N PHE A 723 19.91 -5.19 -5.99
CA PHE A 723 20.01 -3.95 -5.21
C PHE A 723 19.02 -2.87 -5.70
N PHE A 724 18.91 -2.68 -7.03
CA PHE A 724 18.00 -1.69 -7.62
C PHE A 724 16.51 -2.01 -7.41
N SER A 725 16.12 -3.28 -7.43
CA SER A 725 14.74 -3.68 -7.18
C SER A 725 14.40 -3.73 -5.68
N THR A 726 15.37 -4.04 -4.83
CA THR A 726 15.16 -4.26 -3.39
C THR A 726 15.16 -2.97 -2.59
N MET A 727 16.07 -2.02 -2.87
CA MET A 727 16.18 -0.80 -2.08
C MET A 727 14.89 0.05 -2.07
N PRO A 728 14.23 0.36 -3.21
CA PRO A 728 12.97 1.10 -3.19
C PRO A 728 11.84 0.34 -2.47
N THR A 729 11.80 -0.99 -2.58
CA THR A 729 10.78 -1.84 -1.94
C THR A 729 11.01 -1.94 -0.42
N VAL A 730 12.25 -1.96 0.06
CA VAL A 730 12.56 -1.84 1.49
C VAL A 730 12.04 -0.51 2.05
N VAL A 731 12.31 0.60 1.36
CA VAL A 731 11.84 1.92 1.77
C VAL A 731 10.31 2.01 1.74
N GLY A 732 9.68 1.41 0.73
CA GLY A 732 8.22 1.26 0.64
C GLY A 732 7.62 0.57 1.86
N ASN A 733 8.20 -0.58 2.24
CA ASN A 733 7.68 -1.40 3.33
C ASN A 733 8.01 -0.84 4.73
N VAL A 734 9.12 -0.12 4.91
CA VAL A 734 9.54 0.38 6.24
C VAL A 734 8.88 1.71 6.61
N PHE A 735 8.53 2.57 5.63
CA PHE A 735 8.01 3.93 5.87
C PHE A 735 6.57 4.17 5.41
N GLY A 736 5.92 3.16 4.82
CA GLY A 736 4.54 3.23 4.36
C GLY A 736 4.34 4.07 3.10
N SER A 737 3.30 3.73 2.33
CA SER A 737 2.98 4.28 0.99
C SER A 737 2.99 5.82 0.93
N ALA A 738 2.56 6.49 2.00
CA ALA A 738 2.44 7.94 2.11
C ALA A 738 3.77 8.71 1.97
N ARG A 739 4.91 8.16 2.45
CA ARG A 739 6.21 8.87 2.43
C ARG A 739 7.22 8.31 1.44
N VAL A 740 6.91 7.20 0.76
CA VAL A 740 7.84 6.46 -0.13
C VAL A 740 8.50 7.36 -1.17
N SER A 741 7.75 8.19 -1.88
CA SER A 741 8.30 9.02 -2.96
C SER A 741 9.37 10.01 -2.48
N VAL A 742 9.20 10.56 -1.27
CA VAL A 742 10.18 11.48 -0.66
C VAL A 742 11.35 10.68 -0.07
N ALA A 743 11.07 9.60 0.65
CA ALA A 743 12.09 8.75 1.27
C ALA A 743 13.01 8.07 0.23
N VAL A 744 12.44 7.53 -0.86
CA VAL A 744 13.20 6.96 -1.99
C VAL A 744 13.97 8.06 -2.71
N GLY A 745 13.37 9.23 -2.95
CA GLY A 745 14.07 10.37 -3.55
C GLY A 745 15.30 10.80 -2.75
N MET A 746 15.17 10.90 -1.42
CA MET A 746 16.28 11.20 -0.53
C MET A 746 17.35 10.11 -0.53
N ILE A 747 16.97 8.82 -0.50
CA ILE A 747 17.94 7.70 -0.56
C ILE A 747 18.68 7.65 -1.90
N VAL A 748 18.00 7.91 -3.02
CA VAL A 748 18.63 8.02 -4.35
C VAL A 748 19.57 9.22 -4.42
N SER A 749 19.25 10.35 -3.78
CA SER A 749 20.19 11.48 -3.63
C SER A 749 21.44 11.08 -2.84
N GLY A 750 21.31 10.21 -1.84
CA GLY A 750 22.44 9.64 -1.09
C GLY A 750 23.42 8.83 -1.95
N TRP A 751 22.99 8.30 -3.10
CA TRP A 751 23.86 7.53 -4.00
C TRP A 751 24.91 8.37 -4.74
N LEU A 752 24.84 9.71 -4.67
CA LEU A 752 25.72 10.63 -5.39
C LEU A 752 27.21 10.32 -5.19
N GLY A 753 27.63 10.05 -3.95
CA GLY A 753 29.03 9.74 -3.63
C GLY A 753 29.53 8.48 -4.34
N GLY A 754 28.79 7.38 -4.22
CA GLY A 754 29.17 6.10 -4.84
C GLY A 754 29.06 6.13 -6.37
N TYR A 755 28.00 6.75 -6.92
CA TYR A 755 27.85 6.92 -8.36
C TYR A 755 28.96 7.75 -8.98
N LEU A 756 29.39 8.84 -8.34
CA LEU A 756 30.38 9.76 -8.89
C LEU A 756 31.81 9.27 -8.68
N LEU A 757 32.14 8.74 -7.49
CA LEU A 757 33.51 8.48 -7.06
C LEU A 757 33.88 6.99 -7.00
N GLY A 758 32.92 6.07 -7.06
CA GLY A 758 33.15 4.62 -6.98
C GLY A 758 34.17 4.11 -7.99
N ALA A 759 33.86 4.23 -9.28
CA ALA A 759 34.75 3.81 -10.36
C ALA A 759 36.04 4.68 -10.49
N PRO A 760 36.01 6.02 -10.30
CA PRO A 760 37.23 6.82 -10.27
C PRO A 760 38.23 6.41 -9.19
N ILE A 761 37.78 6.17 -7.95
CA ILE A 761 38.66 5.73 -6.86
C ILE A 761 39.28 4.37 -7.21
N ALA A 762 38.49 3.42 -7.72
CA ALA A 762 39.01 2.15 -8.22
C ALA A 762 40.07 2.34 -9.33
N GLY A 763 39.85 3.26 -10.27
CA GLY A 763 40.80 3.59 -11.32
C GLY A 763 42.07 4.28 -10.82
N TYR A 764 41.98 5.14 -9.81
CA TYR A 764 43.15 5.75 -9.17
C TYR A 764 43.99 4.70 -8.42
N ILE A 765 43.33 3.77 -7.72
CA ILE A 765 43.97 2.64 -7.06
C ILE A 765 44.66 1.74 -8.09
N LEU A 766 44.01 1.42 -9.22
CA LEU A 766 44.61 0.67 -10.33
C LEU A 766 45.86 1.37 -10.88
N ASN A 767 45.77 2.66 -11.20
CA ASN A 767 46.90 3.45 -11.69
C ASN A 767 48.07 3.45 -10.69
N ALA A 768 47.81 3.61 -9.40
CA ALA A 768 48.84 3.56 -8.35
C ALA A 768 49.43 2.16 -8.14
N SER A 769 48.74 1.10 -8.59
CA SER A 769 49.14 -0.30 -8.43
C SER A 769 49.85 -0.89 -9.66
N GLY A 770 50.22 -0.05 -10.64
CA GLY A 770 50.87 -0.46 -11.90
C GLY A 770 50.08 -0.18 -13.18
N GLY A 771 48.89 0.44 -13.07
CA GLY A 771 48.08 0.80 -14.22
C GLY A 771 47.50 -0.39 -14.97
N GLN A 772 47.03 -0.14 -16.19
CA GLN A 772 46.36 -1.15 -17.02
C GLN A 772 47.36 -2.18 -17.56
N GLU A 773 48.63 -1.78 -17.72
CA GLU A 773 49.75 -2.60 -18.17
C GLU A 773 50.34 -3.50 -17.06
N GLY A 774 50.11 -3.18 -15.77
CA GLY A 774 50.60 -3.95 -14.61
C GLY A 774 49.98 -5.36 -14.44
N GLY A 775 49.26 -5.85 -15.46
CA GLY A 775 48.58 -7.14 -15.48
C GLY A 775 47.52 -7.30 -14.39
N VAL A 776 47.03 -8.53 -14.21
CA VAL A 776 45.98 -8.86 -13.24
C VAL A 776 46.33 -8.42 -11.80
N GLY A 777 47.62 -8.41 -11.45
CA GLY A 777 48.09 -7.99 -10.13
C GLY A 777 47.67 -6.56 -9.77
N ALA A 778 47.76 -5.63 -10.71
CA ALA A 778 47.43 -4.21 -10.51
C ALA A 778 45.93 -3.97 -10.25
N TYR A 779 45.05 -4.86 -10.72
CA TYR A 779 43.60 -4.75 -10.48
C TYR A 779 43.18 -5.21 -9.09
N ARG A 780 43.95 -6.08 -8.41
CA ARG A 780 43.53 -6.66 -7.12
C ARG A 780 43.22 -5.61 -6.04
N PRO A 781 44.02 -4.55 -5.83
CA PRO A 781 43.69 -3.51 -4.85
C PRO A 781 42.38 -2.77 -5.17
N ALA A 782 42.08 -2.52 -6.44
CA ALA A 782 40.82 -1.90 -6.88
C ALA A 782 39.62 -2.83 -6.68
N ILE A 783 39.80 -4.14 -6.92
CA ILE A 783 38.79 -5.17 -6.67
C ILE A 783 38.52 -5.28 -5.15
N PHE A 784 39.55 -5.33 -4.32
CA PHE A 784 39.41 -5.39 -2.85
C PHE A 784 38.77 -4.13 -2.26
N TYR A 785 39.03 -2.96 -2.85
CA TYR A 785 38.30 -1.72 -2.53
C TYR A 785 36.79 -1.84 -2.83
N ALA A 786 36.41 -2.33 -4.01
CA ALA A 786 35.00 -2.56 -4.32
C ALA A 786 34.36 -3.59 -3.37
N GLY A 787 35.08 -4.68 -3.06
CA GLY A 787 34.64 -5.71 -2.13
C GLY A 787 34.42 -5.19 -0.71
N SER A 788 35.32 -4.32 -0.22
CA SER A 788 35.21 -3.74 1.12
C SER A 788 34.03 -2.79 1.25
N MET A 789 33.76 -1.97 0.23
CA MET A 789 32.58 -1.10 0.18
C MET A 789 31.27 -1.92 0.11
N ALA A 790 31.21 -2.97 -0.72
CA ALA A 790 30.08 -3.89 -0.77
C ALA A 790 29.85 -4.60 0.58
N THR A 791 30.92 -4.98 1.27
CA THR A 791 30.85 -5.63 2.58
C THR A 791 30.41 -4.67 3.67
N ALA A 792 30.90 -3.43 3.68
CA ALA A 792 30.44 -2.39 4.60
C ALA A 792 28.93 -2.12 4.45
N ALA A 793 28.43 -2.03 3.21
CA ALA A 793 26.99 -1.93 2.95
C ALA A 793 26.22 -3.18 3.41
N THR A 794 26.79 -4.39 3.22
CA THR A 794 26.20 -5.66 3.68
C THR A 794 26.09 -5.71 5.21
N VAL A 795 27.12 -5.28 5.93
CA VAL A 795 27.13 -5.21 7.41
C VAL A 795 26.10 -4.20 7.91
N LEU A 796 26.00 -3.02 7.30
CA LEU A 796 24.96 -2.05 7.64
C LEU A 796 23.54 -2.59 7.36
N ALA A 797 23.35 -3.30 6.24
CA ALA A 797 22.07 -3.95 5.93
C ALA A 797 21.72 -5.05 6.96
N ALA A 798 22.71 -5.82 7.42
CA ALA A 798 22.54 -6.79 8.51
C ALA A 798 22.15 -6.11 9.84
N VAL A 799 22.74 -4.95 10.16
CA VAL A 799 22.38 -4.16 11.34
C VAL A 799 20.95 -3.64 11.26
N VAL A 800 20.48 -3.13 10.11
CA VAL A 800 19.06 -2.77 9.92
C VAL A 800 18.18 -3.99 10.09
N ARG A 801 18.50 -5.10 9.42
CA ARG A 801 17.75 -6.35 9.54
C ARG A 801 17.58 -6.75 11.00
N ILE A 802 18.68 -6.94 11.74
CA ILE A 802 18.67 -7.38 13.15
C ILE A 802 17.92 -6.41 14.08
N LYS A 803 17.89 -5.10 13.75
CA LYS A 803 17.12 -4.09 14.50
C LYS A 803 15.63 -4.05 14.16
N VAL A 804 15.25 -4.39 12.93
CA VAL A 804 13.84 -4.38 12.47
C VAL A 804 13.16 -5.73 12.70
N ASP A 805 13.85 -6.84 12.41
CA ASP A 805 13.39 -8.20 12.64
C ASP A 805 14.56 -9.14 12.99
N ARG A 806 14.49 -9.74 14.19
CA ARG A 806 15.47 -10.73 14.65
C ARG A 806 15.24 -12.14 14.08
N ARG A 807 14.10 -12.41 13.43
CA ARG A 807 13.76 -13.75 12.92
C ARG A 807 14.37 -13.95 11.53
N LEU A 808 15.09 -15.05 11.33
CA LEU A 808 15.78 -15.32 10.06
C LEU A 808 14.86 -15.86 8.95
N LYS A 809 13.67 -16.34 9.31
CA LYS A 809 12.62 -16.79 8.40
C LYS A 809 11.31 -16.08 8.77
N LYS A 810 10.57 -15.64 7.75
CA LYS A 810 9.12 -15.42 7.86
C LYS A 810 8.51 -16.78 8.21
N THR A 811 7.73 -16.88 9.29
CA THR A 811 6.73 -17.95 9.37
C THR A 811 5.70 -17.61 8.30
N VAL A 812 5.43 -18.58 7.42
CA VAL A 812 4.47 -18.46 6.31
C VAL A 812 3.08 -18.76 6.86
#